data_AF-R6VKF5-F1
#
_entry.id   AF-R6VKF5-F1
#
_cell.length_a   1.000
_cell.length_b   1.000
_cell.length_c   1.000
_cell.angle_alpha   90.00
_cell.angle_beta   90.00
_cell.angle_gamma   90.00
#
_symmetry.space_group_name_H-M   'P 1'
#
loop_
_entity.id
_entity.type
_entity.pdbx_description
1 polymer ?
#
loop_
_entity_poly.entity_id
_entity_poly.type
_entity_poly.pdbx_seq_one_letter_code
_entity_poly.pdbx_strand_id
1 'polypeptide(L)'
;MEQLFSRGLEGEYFDNMTLSGTPRATRTDEKIDFEWEGAPISGIGPDNFSVRYRGVLRARTSGTHRFYLTSDDGARMFIDGKLVIDAWYDHGPTTEICSCEMEAGREYEVVVEYYEHTNSATLRLGCIEPKDFDAERLVQMARKGSSAAAVCVSFPTESGEEVEVKIGTSFINFEQARRNLCSEIGDKSFEQLLSDTGEAWEEALGKIRIETSETNREIFYTALQRCMLLPRDITEQGYHYSAFNGKIMPGVMYTDFSLWDTFRSLHPLLVLLEPDRVNAMIEALLNSYDEGGWIPKWPSPGYSNIMHGTHGDAVIADAYVKGLRNYDERKALEAMMKNATTKGTGHYVARVGILDFIRLGYVPTDKYGESAIRTLEFSYDDFCIAQMARAMGDGELYGRMMARAMNYINILDPETRMVRGRNSDGQWRDAKDPSISGWAQGSDRDRETYFRNITLFVPHDVQGLANFMGGNKALEEYLDYFFDNDFYYVGDEYSMHSPYLYNFIGKAWKTQRTIRRLLDYNFTNDSWGLPGNDDCGQMSSWYVMGAMGFYPVCPGIPAYQIGSPVVDRLELSLANGKTFTLIAENNSPENVYIQSAELNGKPYTKCWISHDDIMDGGTLVLRMGSRPNRKWGASAEDILPSVSAPAGE
;
A
#
# COMPACT_ATOMS: atom_id res chain seq x y z
N MET A 1 -16.81 19.25 -35.82
CA MET A 1 -17.98 18.39 -35.52
C MET A 1 -19.18 19.20 -35.96
N GLU A 2 -19.99 18.73 -36.90
CA GLU A 2 -21.18 19.50 -37.32
C GLU A 2 -22.11 19.66 -36.10
N GLN A 3 -22.51 20.90 -35.81
CA GLN A 3 -23.47 21.20 -34.73
C GLN A 3 -24.81 20.51 -35.04
N LEU A 4 -25.43 19.90 -34.02
CA LEU A 4 -26.71 19.17 -34.15
C LEU A 4 -27.86 20.10 -34.59
N PHE A 5 -27.80 21.36 -34.15
CA PHE A 5 -28.67 22.46 -34.56
C PHE A 5 -27.86 23.45 -35.41
N SER A 6 -27.84 23.24 -36.72
CA SER A 6 -26.97 23.99 -37.66
C SER A 6 -27.16 25.51 -37.69
N ARG A 7 -28.22 26.03 -37.05
CA ARG A 7 -28.57 27.45 -36.95
C ARG A 7 -28.71 27.94 -35.50
N GLY A 8 -28.32 27.11 -34.52
CA GLY A 8 -28.61 27.33 -33.10
C GLY A 8 -30.10 27.15 -32.76
N LEU A 9 -30.43 27.41 -31.49
CA LEU A 9 -31.76 27.38 -30.91
C LEU A 9 -32.12 28.78 -30.44
N GLU A 10 -33.18 29.37 -30.99
CA GLU A 10 -33.70 30.67 -30.57
C GLU A 10 -34.54 30.49 -29.30
N GLY A 11 -34.05 31.02 -28.18
CA GLY A 11 -34.72 31.05 -26.89
C GLY A 11 -35.48 32.36 -26.69
N GLU A 12 -36.80 32.27 -26.52
CA GLU A 12 -37.68 33.36 -26.11
C GLU A 12 -37.91 33.30 -24.59
N TYR A 13 -37.52 34.34 -23.85
CA TYR A 13 -37.59 34.37 -22.38
C TYR A 13 -38.76 35.21 -21.88
N PHE A 14 -39.48 34.70 -20.88
CA PHE A 14 -40.68 35.29 -20.31
C PHE A 14 -40.50 35.47 -18.80
N ASP A 15 -40.95 36.62 -18.29
CA ASP A 15 -40.94 36.98 -16.87
C ASP A 15 -42.19 36.43 -16.16
N ASN A 16 -42.48 35.16 -16.40
CA ASN A 16 -43.53 34.34 -15.79
C ASN A 16 -43.29 32.87 -16.15
N MET A 17 -43.90 31.92 -15.41
CA MET A 17 -43.76 30.47 -15.64
C MET A 17 -44.65 29.91 -16.78
N THR A 18 -45.49 30.75 -17.39
CA THR A 18 -46.59 30.28 -18.27
C THR A 18 -46.34 30.49 -19.76
N LEU A 19 -45.15 30.97 -20.14
CA LEU A 19 -44.82 31.33 -21.54
C LEU A 19 -45.83 32.30 -22.16
N SER A 20 -46.43 33.17 -21.34
CA SER A 20 -47.51 34.07 -21.76
C SER A 20 -47.02 35.50 -21.97
N GLY A 21 -47.69 36.20 -22.88
CA GLY A 21 -47.36 37.59 -23.25
C GLY A 21 -46.23 37.70 -24.28
N THR A 22 -45.66 38.89 -24.41
CA THR A 22 -44.50 39.14 -25.28
C THR A 22 -43.21 38.74 -24.56
N PRO A 23 -42.29 37.99 -25.20
CA PRO A 23 -40.98 37.70 -24.62
C PRO A 23 -40.25 38.98 -24.19
N ARG A 24 -39.62 38.98 -23.03
CA ARG A 24 -38.82 40.12 -22.54
C ARG A 24 -37.44 40.18 -23.17
N ALA A 25 -36.90 39.03 -23.57
CA ALA A 25 -35.61 38.92 -24.22
C ALA A 25 -35.60 37.69 -25.15
N THR A 26 -34.71 37.73 -26.14
CA THR A 26 -34.40 36.58 -26.99
C THR A 26 -32.89 36.37 -27.06
N ARG A 27 -32.46 35.11 -27.19
CA ARG A 27 -31.06 34.73 -27.37
C ARG A 27 -30.97 33.48 -28.23
N THR A 28 -30.01 33.42 -29.16
CA THR A 28 -29.73 32.20 -29.91
C THR A 28 -28.57 31.46 -29.25
N ASP A 29 -28.81 30.21 -28.86
CA ASP A 29 -27.84 29.36 -28.18
C ASP A 29 -27.41 28.18 -29.08
N GLU A 30 -26.13 27.82 -29.07
CA GLU A 30 -25.63 26.68 -29.88
C GLU A 30 -26.12 25.33 -29.36
N LYS A 31 -26.42 25.25 -28.06
CA LYS A 31 -26.95 24.09 -27.34
C LYS A 31 -27.75 24.54 -26.13
N ILE A 32 -28.67 23.69 -25.67
CA ILE A 32 -29.33 23.84 -24.36
C ILE A 32 -28.52 23.03 -23.35
N ASP A 33 -27.73 23.72 -22.54
CA ASP A 33 -26.89 23.14 -21.49
C ASP A 33 -26.65 24.20 -20.41
N PHE A 34 -27.70 24.47 -19.63
CA PHE A 34 -27.73 25.55 -18.65
C PHE A 34 -27.90 25.02 -17.23
N GLU A 35 -27.11 25.61 -16.34
CA GLU A 35 -27.26 25.58 -14.90
C GLU A 35 -27.13 27.04 -14.47
N TRP A 36 -28.27 27.67 -14.19
CA TRP A 36 -28.31 29.10 -13.94
C TRP A 36 -28.08 29.37 -12.44
N GLU A 37 -26.97 30.04 -12.11
CA GLU A 37 -26.68 30.52 -10.75
C GLU A 37 -27.44 31.82 -10.38
N GLY A 38 -28.43 32.21 -11.20
CA GLY A 38 -29.18 33.46 -11.07
C GLY A 38 -30.05 33.74 -12.31
N ALA A 39 -30.30 35.02 -12.60
CA ALA A 39 -31.12 35.42 -13.75
C ALA A 39 -30.62 34.82 -15.08
N PRO A 40 -31.49 34.20 -15.90
CA PRO A 40 -31.08 33.50 -17.11
C PRO A 40 -30.62 34.43 -18.23
N ILE A 41 -31.13 35.68 -18.20
CA ILE A 41 -30.80 36.77 -19.12
C ILE A 41 -31.18 38.10 -18.48
N SER A 42 -30.52 39.19 -18.91
CA SER A 42 -30.84 40.54 -18.44
C SER A 42 -32.32 40.87 -18.66
N GLY A 43 -33.00 41.34 -17.62
CA GLY A 43 -34.42 41.74 -17.68
C GLY A 43 -35.42 40.66 -17.28
N ILE A 44 -34.93 39.50 -16.84
CA ILE A 44 -35.72 38.40 -16.24
C ILE A 44 -35.19 38.14 -14.82
N GLY A 45 -36.08 37.85 -13.87
CA GLY A 45 -35.69 37.46 -12.51
C GLY A 45 -35.01 36.07 -12.45
N PRO A 46 -34.34 35.72 -11.33
CA PRO A 46 -33.76 34.39 -11.14
C PRO A 46 -34.83 33.30 -10.95
N ASP A 47 -36.01 33.67 -10.45
CA ASP A 47 -37.14 32.78 -10.18
C ASP A 47 -38.35 33.20 -11.04
N ASN A 48 -39.35 32.31 -11.14
CA ASN A 48 -40.63 32.56 -11.82
C ASN A 48 -40.50 32.97 -13.29
N PHE A 49 -39.58 32.34 -14.03
CA PHE A 49 -39.39 32.61 -15.45
C PHE A 49 -39.70 31.39 -16.31
N SER A 50 -39.82 31.59 -17.62
CA SER A 50 -39.89 30.50 -18.57
C SER A 50 -39.15 30.83 -19.85
N VAL A 51 -38.75 29.80 -20.59
CA VAL A 51 -38.09 29.94 -21.89
C VAL A 51 -38.68 28.95 -22.89
N ARG A 52 -38.88 29.42 -24.12
CA ARG A 52 -39.21 28.56 -25.26
C ARG A 52 -38.07 28.61 -26.26
N TYR A 53 -37.39 27.49 -26.42
CA TYR A 53 -36.40 27.29 -27.46
C TYR A 53 -37.03 26.73 -28.73
N ARG A 54 -36.67 27.29 -29.89
CA ARG A 54 -37.02 26.79 -31.22
C ARG A 54 -35.77 26.59 -32.04
N GLY A 55 -35.64 25.43 -32.67
CA GLY A 55 -34.52 25.12 -33.54
C GLY A 55 -34.87 24.10 -34.59
N VAL A 56 -33.98 23.94 -35.57
CA VAL A 56 -34.09 22.90 -36.60
C VAL A 56 -32.97 21.91 -36.40
N LEU A 57 -33.33 20.67 -36.08
CA LEU A 57 -32.42 19.54 -36.00
C LEU A 57 -32.37 18.84 -37.35
N ARG A 58 -31.17 18.67 -37.91
CA ARG A 58 -30.98 17.86 -39.13
C ARG A 58 -30.39 16.52 -38.73
N ALA A 59 -31.18 15.45 -38.80
CA ALA A 59 -30.73 14.11 -38.42
C ALA A 59 -29.59 13.68 -39.33
N ARG A 60 -28.45 13.21 -38.78
CA ARG A 60 -27.30 12.80 -39.61
C ARG A 60 -27.35 11.31 -39.96
N THR A 61 -28.08 10.52 -39.19
CA THR A 61 -28.33 9.10 -39.44
C THR A 61 -29.83 8.82 -39.48
N SER A 62 -30.21 7.67 -40.04
CA SER A 62 -31.58 7.18 -39.97
C SER A 62 -31.72 6.20 -38.81
N GLY A 63 -32.91 6.14 -38.19
CA GLY A 63 -33.28 5.19 -37.14
C GLY A 63 -33.69 5.87 -35.82
N THR A 64 -33.75 5.08 -34.75
CA THR A 64 -34.18 5.52 -33.42
C THR A 64 -33.17 6.48 -32.76
N HIS A 65 -33.48 7.77 -32.74
CA HIS A 65 -32.77 8.78 -31.96
C HIS A 65 -33.32 8.82 -30.54
N ARG A 66 -32.43 8.90 -29.54
CA ARG A 66 -32.81 9.06 -28.14
C ARG A 66 -32.51 10.46 -27.65
N PHE A 67 -33.53 11.18 -27.20
CA PHE A 67 -33.41 12.50 -26.60
C PHE A 67 -33.44 12.40 -25.08
N TYR A 68 -32.66 13.26 -24.43
CA TYR A 68 -32.55 13.39 -22.99
C TYR A 68 -32.84 14.84 -22.64
N LEU A 69 -33.89 15.10 -21.88
CA LEU A 69 -34.24 16.43 -21.41
C LEU A 69 -34.13 16.46 -19.89
N THR A 70 -33.11 17.13 -19.37
CA THR A 70 -32.94 17.32 -17.93
C THR A 70 -33.48 18.69 -17.53
N SER A 71 -34.38 18.75 -16.55
CA SER A 71 -34.84 20.01 -15.97
C SER A 71 -34.99 19.98 -14.46
N ASP A 72 -34.82 21.15 -13.83
CA ASP A 72 -35.27 21.46 -12.46
C ASP A 72 -36.48 22.39 -12.60
N ASP A 73 -37.64 21.99 -12.08
CA ASP A 73 -38.99 22.36 -12.49
C ASP A 73 -39.35 21.91 -13.93
N GLY A 74 -40.44 22.45 -14.48
CA GLY A 74 -41.15 21.80 -15.57
C GLY A 74 -40.54 22.02 -16.95
N ALA A 75 -40.50 20.96 -17.76
CA ALA A 75 -40.07 21.02 -19.16
C ALA A 75 -40.91 20.15 -20.09
N ARG A 76 -40.98 20.56 -21.36
CA ARG A 76 -41.59 19.80 -22.46
C ARG A 76 -40.78 19.87 -23.72
N MET A 77 -40.87 18.83 -24.54
CA MET A 77 -40.23 18.78 -25.84
C MET A 77 -41.21 18.39 -26.92
N PHE A 78 -41.10 19.05 -28.07
CA PHE A 78 -41.85 18.78 -29.27
C PHE A 78 -40.92 18.52 -30.45
N ILE A 79 -41.30 17.59 -31.32
CA ILE A 79 -40.65 17.30 -32.60
C ILE A 79 -41.71 17.36 -33.70
N ASP A 80 -41.53 18.20 -34.71
CA ASP A 80 -42.50 18.50 -35.77
C ASP A 80 -43.91 18.80 -35.20
N GLY A 81 -43.94 19.56 -34.09
CA GLY A 81 -45.17 19.95 -33.37
C GLY A 81 -45.80 18.84 -32.52
N LYS A 82 -45.29 17.61 -32.52
CA LYS A 82 -45.76 16.52 -31.66
C LYS A 82 -45.06 16.56 -30.30
N LEU A 83 -45.83 16.59 -29.22
CA LEU A 83 -45.32 16.48 -27.84
C LEU A 83 -44.70 15.09 -27.62
N VAL A 84 -43.41 15.05 -27.26
CA VAL A 84 -42.64 13.80 -27.05
C VAL A 84 -42.11 13.63 -25.62
N ILE A 85 -42.02 14.73 -24.85
CA ILE A 85 -41.73 14.73 -23.40
C ILE A 85 -42.69 15.73 -22.77
N ASP A 86 -43.39 15.33 -21.71
CA ASP A 86 -44.35 16.16 -20.98
C ASP A 86 -44.13 16.06 -19.46
N ALA A 87 -43.19 16.84 -18.93
CA ALA A 87 -42.92 16.96 -17.51
C ALA A 87 -43.22 18.40 -17.04
N TRP A 88 -44.44 18.88 -17.29
CA TRP A 88 -44.83 20.26 -16.99
C TRP A 88 -45.41 20.42 -15.57
N TYR A 89 -44.59 20.12 -14.57
CA TYR A 89 -44.90 20.26 -13.13
C TYR A 89 -43.61 20.44 -12.33
N ASP A 90 -43.71 20.95 -11.10
CA ASP A 90 -42.54 21.23 -10.25
C ASP A 90 -41.86 19.92 -9.82
N HIS A 91 -40.55 19.82 -10.04
CA HIS A 91 -39.74 18.65 -9.67
C HIS A 91 -38.25 19.03 -9.58
N GLY A 92 -37.49 18.34 -8.72
CA GLY A 92 -36.03 18.50 -8.70
C GLY A 92 -35.36 18.06 -10.02
N PRO A 93 -34.04 18.25 -10.17
CA PRO A 93 -33.31 17.89 -11.40
C PRO A 93 -33.56 16.44 -11.84
N THR A 94 -34.33 16.26 -12.92
CA THR A 94 -34.77 14.95 -13.42
C THR A 94 -34.55 14.88 -14.94
N THR A 95 -34.15 13.71 -15.46
CA THR A 95 -33.94 13.50 -16.89
C THR A 95 -35.04 12.64 -17.49
N GLU A 96 -35.82 13.23 -18.39
CA GLU A 96 -36.81 12.55 -19.21
C GLU A 96 -36.16 12.05 -20.51
N ILE A 97 -36.55 10.86 -20.95
CA ILE A 97 -35.99 10.21 -22.14
C ILE A 97 -37.13 9.92 -23.13
N CYS A 98 -36.97 10.33 -24.38
CA CYS A 98 -37.85 9.90 -25.46
C CYS A 98 -37.06 9.31 -26.63
N SER A 99 -37.70 8.41 -27.38
CA SER A 99 -37.14 7.81 -28.59
C SER A 99 -37.97 8.20 -29.80
N CYS A 100 -37.33 8.66 -30.86
CA CYS A 100 -37.98 9.10 -32.09
C CYS A 100 -37.29 8.48 -33.31
N GLU A 101 -38.08 7.90 -34.21
CA GLU A 101 -37.59 7.49 -35.53
C GLU A 101 -37.30 8.73 -36.38
N MET A 102 -36.09 8.84 -36.90
CA MET A 102 -35.67 9.93 -37.77
C MET A 102 -35.01 9.43 -39.05
N GLU A 103 -35.06 10.24 -40.10
CA GLU A 103 -34.51 9.97 -41.43
C GLU A 103 -33.28 10.86 -41.66
N ALA A 104 -32.17 10.26 -42.07
CA ALA A 104 -30.93 10.97 -42.36
C ALA A 104 -31.16 12.10 -43.39
N GLY A 105 -30.65 13.28 -43.08
CA GLY A 105 -30.74 14.47 -43.92
C GLY A 105 -32.04 15.26 -43.79
N ARG A 106 -33.10 14.69 -43.19
CA ARG A 106 -34.36 15.40 -42.91
C ARG A 106 -34.18 16.40 -41.78
N GLU A 107 -34.78 17.56 -41.96
CA GLU A 107 -34.89 18.61 -40.94
C GLU A 107 -36.17 18.41 -40.12
N TYR A 108 -36.04 18.53 -38.80
CA TYR A 108 -37.09 18.39 -37.81
C TYR A 108 -37.18 19.68 -37.00
N GLU A 109 -38.39 20.21 -36.86
CA GLU A 109 -38.62 21.33 -35.95
C GLU A 109 -38.58 20.82 -34.51
N VAL A 110 -37.69 21.37 -33.69
CA VAL A 110 -37.57 21.05 -32.27
C VAL A 110 -37.99 22.26 -31.46
N VAL A 111 -38.94 22.05 -30.54
CA VAL A 111 -39.34 23.04 -29.55
C VAL A 111 -39.08 22.47 -28.17
N VAL A 112 -38.36 23.20 -27.32
CA VAL A 112 -38.21 22.88 -25.90
C VAL A 112 -38.80 24.02 -25.10
N GLU A 113 -39.71 23.70 -24.21
CA GLU A 113 -40.32 24.63 -23.28
C GLU A 113 -39.83 24.30 -21.87
N TYR A 114 -39.55 25.32 -21.08
CA TYR A 114 -39.08 25.19 -19.71
C TYR A 114 -39.65 26.30 -18.85
N TYR A 115 -39.95 26.02 -17.59
CA TYR A 115 -40.17 27.04 -16.57
C TYR A 115 -39.37 26.74 -15.30
N GLU A 116 -39.00 27.82 -14.62
CA GLU A 116 -38.40 27.82 -13.29
C GLU A 116 -39.40 28.47 -12.32
N HIS A 117 -39.68 27.80 -11.21
CA HIS A 117 -40.51 28.32 -10.12
C HIS A 117 -39.65 29.00 -9.06
N THR A 118 -38.76 28.24 -8.40
CA THR A 118 -37.94 28.74 -7.29
C THR A 118 -36.63 27.96 -7.09
N ASN A 119 -35.59 28.70 -6.69
CA ASN A 119 -34.27 28.20 -6.30
C ASN A 119 -33.35 27.86 -7.49
N SER A 120 -33.18 26.57 -7.79
CA SER A 120 -32.16 26.10 -8.71
C SER A 120 -32.79 25.87 -10.07
N ALA A 121 -32.20 26.44 -11.12
CA ALA A 121 -32.72 26.34 -12.48
C ALA A 121 -31.73 25.59 -13.36
N THR A 122 -32.15 24.44 -13.90
CA THR A 122 -31.34 23.61 -14.80
C THR A 122 -32.15 23.25 -16.04
N LEU A 123 -31.54 23.32 -17.21
CA LEU A 123 -32.10 22.82 -18.46
C LEU A 123 -31.01 22.29 -19.38
N ARG A 124 -31.05 20.99 -19.70
CA ARG A 124 -30.09 20.34 -20.62
C ARG A 124 -30.82 19.49 -21.66
N LEU A 125 -30.42 19.60 -22.92
CA LEU A 125 -30.93 18.75 -24.01
C LEU A 125 -29.78 17.95 -24.64
N GLY A 126 -29.88 16.63 -24.59
CA GLY A 126 -29.01 15.69 -25.29
C GLY A 126 -29.76 14.92 -26.37
N CYS A 127 -29.04 14.49 -27.42
CA CYS A 127 -29.54 13.56 -28.42
C CYS A 127 -28.46 12.54 -28.79
N ILE A 128 -28.79 11.26 -28.68
CA ILE A 128 -27.98 10.15 -29.18
C ILE A 128 -28.60 9.69 -30.50
N GLU A 129 -27.85 9.91 -31.58
CA GLU A 129 -28.18 9.36 -32.89
C GLU A 129 -27.86 7.86 -32.93
N PRO A 130 -28.68 7.03 -33.58
CA PRO A 130 -28.37 5.63 -33.82
C PRO A 130 -27.15 5.56 -34.73
N LYS A 131 -26.14 4.81 -34.30
CA LYS A 131 -24.94 4.52 -35.07
C LYS A 131 -24.64 3.04 -34.95
N ASP A 132 -24.30 2.44 -36.08
CA ASP A 132 -23.72 1.09 -36.06
C ASP A 132 -22.46 1.10 -35.19
N PHE A 133 -22.27 0.02 -34.44
CA PHE A 133 -21.07 -0.17 -33.66
C PHE A 133 -19.86 -0.23 -34.61
N ASP A 134 -19.00 0.78 -34.51
CA ASP A 134 -17.76 0.86 -35.27
C ASP A 134 -16.58 0.79 -34.29
N ALA A 135 -16.05 -0.42 -34.14
CA ALA A 135 -14.90 -0.70 -33.28
C ALA A 135 -13.67 0.10 -33.70
N GLU A 136 -13.45 0.33 -35.00
CA GLU A 136 -12.28 1.07 -35.50
C GLU A 136 -12.38 2.54 -35.14
N ARG A 137 -13.56 3.15 -35.31
CA ARG A 137 -13.81 4.53 -34.90
C ARG A 137 -13.64 4.73 -33.40
N LEU A 138 -14.08 3.79 -32.58
CA LEU A 138 -13.86 3.83 -31.13
C LEU A 138 -12.36 3.81 -30.79
N VAL A 139 -11.59 2.92 -31.41
CA VAL A 139 -10.13 2.87 -31.26
C VAL A 139 -9.48 4.18 -31.71
N GLN A 140 -9.94 4.78 -32.81
CA GLN A 140 -9.45 6.07 -33.28
C GLN A 140 -9.79 7.22 -32.33
N MET A 141 -10.99 7.23 -31.75
CA MET A 141 -11.42 8.23 -30.77
C MET A 141 -10.62 8.13 -29.48
N ALA A 142 -10.43 6.92 -28.96
CA ALA A 142 -9.59 6.67 -27.79
C ALA A 142 -8.14 7.13 -28.02
N ARG A 143 -7.58 6.87 -29.21
CA ARG A 143 -6.21 7.30 -29.59
C ARG A 143 -6.05 8.80 -29.77
N LYS A 144 -7.13 9.53 -30.10
CA LYS A 144 -7.09 10.99 -30.28
C LYS A 144 -6.96 11.76 -28.96
N GLY A 145 -7.05 11.09 -27.81
CA GLY A 145 -6.76 11.67 -26.50
C GLY A 145 -7.65 12.87 -26.19
N SER A 146 -8.96 12.64 -26.02
CA SER A 146 -9.76 13.60 -25.28
C SER A 146 -9.48 13.43 -23.79
N SER A 147 -9.38 14.54 -23.05
CA SER A 147 -9.09 14.58 -21.60
C SER A 147 -10.09 13.78 -20.74
N ALA A 148 -11.21 13.37 -21.33
CA ALA A 148 -12.05 12.26 -20.90
C ALA A 148 -12.58 11.56 -22.16
N ALA A 149 -12.39 10.25 -22.27
CA ALA A 149 -13.03 9.43 -23.29
C ALA A 149 -14.00 8.48 -22.61
N ALA A 150 -15.28 8.58 -22.94
CA ALA A 150 -16.29 7.62 -22.52
C ALA A 150 -16.81 6.88 -23.75
N VAL A 151 -17.01 5.57 -23.61
CA VAL A 151 -17.65 4.73 -24.62
C VAL A 151 -18.98 4.26 -24.04
N CYS A 152 -20.08 4.60 -24.71
CA CYS A 152 -21.42 4.12 -24.36
C CYS A 152 -21.82 3.05 -25.37
N VAL A 153 -22.14 1.86 -24.87
CA VAL A 153 -22.65 0.74 -25.66
C VAL A 153 -24.07 0.45 -25.17
N SER A 154 -25.03 0.31 -26.08
CA SER A 154 -26.42 -0.02 -25.76
C SER A 154 -26.97 -1.05 -26.73
N PHE A 155 -27.67 -2.05 -26.19
CA PHE A 155 -28.33 -3.12 -26.92
C PHE A 155 -29.60 -3.53 -26.14
N PRO A 156 -30.62 -4.10 -26.81
CA PRO A 156 -31.78 -4.65 -26.12
C PRO A 156 -31.39 -5.87 -25.27
N THR A 157 -32.06 -6.05 -24.14
CA THR A 157 -31.93 -7.25 -23.29
C THR A 157 -33.31 -7.76 -22.89
N GLU A 158 -33.43 -9.06 -22.66
CA GLU A 158 -34.60 -9.69 -22.07
C GLU A 158 -34.56 -9.65 -20.54
N SER A 159 -35.70 -9.90 -19.89
CA SER A 159 -35.77 -9.96 -18.43
C SER A 159 -34.96 -11.15 -17.90
N GLY A 160 -33.90 -10.87 -17.13
CA GLY A 160 -33.01 -11.89 -16.58
C GLY A 160 -31.88 -12.31 -17.51
N GLU A 161 -31.68 -11.61 -18.64
CA GLU A 161 -30.50 -11.81 -19.49
C GLU A 161 -29.23 -11.31 -18.79
N GLU A 162 -28.20 -12.15 -18.77
CA GLU A 162 -26.89 -11.83 -18.19
C GLU A 162 -25.92 -11.38 -19.29
N VAL A 163 -25.17 -10.31 -19.02
CA VAL A 163 -24.17 -9.77 -19.95
C VAL A 163 -22.79 -9.96 -19.33
N GLU A 164 -21.99 -10.82 -19.95
CA GLU A 164 -20.60 -11.02 -19.55
C GLU A 164 -19.63 -10.05 -20.24
N VAL A 165 -18.65 -9.55 -19.49
CA VAL A 165 -17.58 -8.69 -20.01
C VAL A 165 -16.22 -9.25 -19.61
N LYS A 166 -15.37 -9.49 -20.59
CA LYS A 166 -13.98 -9.93 -20.40
C LYS A 166 -13.02 -8.78 -20.70
N ILE A 167 -12.17 -8.44 -19.74
CA ILE A 167 -11.23 -7.32 -19.82
C ILE A 167 -9.81 -7.83 -19.61
N GLY A 168 -8.92 -7.46 -20.53
CA GLY A 168 -7.47 -7.65 -20.38
C GLY A 168 -6.75 -6.31 -20.48
N THR A 169 -5.69 -6.15 -19.69
CA THR A 169 -4.87 -4.95 -19.63
C THR A 169 -3.40 -5.29 -19.86
N SER A 170 -2.59 -4.28 -20.15
CA SER A 170 -1.15 -4.39 -20.35
C SER A 170 -0.51 -3.03 -20.18
N PHE A 171 0.69 -2.98 -19.59
CA PHE A 171 1.55 -1.80 -19.59
C PHE A 171 2.38 -1.68 -20.87
N ILE A 172 2.47 -2.75 -21.67
CA ILE A 172 3.25 -2.79 -22.90
C ILE A 172 2.48 -2.17 -24.08
N ASN A 173 1.35 -2.78 -24.49
CA ASN A 173 0.48 -2.27 -25.55
C ASN A 173 -0.84 -3.06 -25.68
N PHE A 174 -1.71 -2.63 -26.60
CA PHE A 174 -3.00 -3.29 -26.86
C PHE A 174 -2.89 -4.74 -27.39
N GLU A 175 -1.84 -5.06 -28.15
CA GLU A 175 -1.65 -6.43 -28.64
C GLU A 175 -1.33 -7.36 -27.47
N GLN A 176 -0.44 -6.94 -26.59
CA GLN A 176 -0.12 -7.68 -25.38
C GLN A 176 -1.33 -7.80 -24.44
N ALA A 177 -2.14 -6.75 -24.26
CA ALA A 177 -3.37 -6.82 -23.48
C ALA A 177 -4.36 -7.88 -24.03
N ARG A 178 -4.46 -8.01 -25.36
CA ARG A 178 -5.25 -9.07 -25.99
C ARG A 178 -4.66 -10.45 -25.76
N ARG A 179 -3.33 -10.60 -25.80
CA ARG A 179 -2.68 -11.87 -25.48
C ARG A 179 -2.92 -12.28 -24.03
N ASN A 180 -2.79 -11.35 -23.07
CA ASN A 180 -3.07 -11.61 -21.66
C ASN A 180 -4.53 -12.06 -21.46
N LEU A 181 -5.49 -11.36 -22.07
CA LEU A 181 -6.90 -11.75 -22.08
C LEU A 181 -7.10 -13.19 -22.61
N CYS A 182 -6.47 -13.53 -23.73
CA CYS A 182 -6.59 -14.86 -24.31
C CYS A 182 -5.92 -15.96 -23.46
N SER A 183 -4.77 -15.68 -22.82
CA SER A 183 -4.04 -16.67 -22.03
C SER A 183 -4.60 -16.90 -20.63
N GLU A 184 -5.07 -15.84 -19.97
CA GLU A 184 -5.51 -15.88 -18.57
C GLU A 184 -7.01 -16.21 -18.46
N ILE A 185 -7.82 -15.56 -19.30
CA ILE A 185 -9.28 -15.69 -19.28
C ILE A 185 -9.75 -16.65 -20.39
N GLY A 186 -9.36 -16.40 -21.64
CA GLY A 186 -9.74 -17.22 -22.79
C GLY A 186 -11.25 -17.47 -22.88
N ASP A 187 -11.63 -18.73 -23.09
CA ASP A 187 -13.03 -19.16 -23.22
C ASP A 187 -13.68 -19.54 -21.87
N LYS A 188 -13.00 -19.35 -20.73
CA LYS A 188 -13.55 -19.67 -19.40
C LYS A 188 -14.81 -18.84 -19.10
N SER A 189 -15.79 -19.43 -18.41
CA SER A 189 -16.96 -18.71 -17.87
C SER A 189 -16.61 -17.97 -16.58
N PHE A 190 -17.49 -17.07 -16.13
CA PHE A 190 -17.32 -16.39 -14.85
C PHE A 190 -17.16 -17.38 -13.67
N GLU A 191 -17.97 -18.44 -13.63
CA GLU A 191 -17.94 -19.45 -12.56
C GLU A 191 -16.62 -20.22 -12.55
N GLN A 192 -16.09 -20.55 -13.73
CA GLN A 192 -14.79 -21.21 -13.82
C GLN A 192 -13.69 -20.29 -13.30
N LEU A 193 -13.69 -19.01 -13.66
CA LEU A 193 -12.70 -18.05 -13.15
C LEU A 193 -12.81 -17.84 -11.63
N LEU A 194 -14.04 -17.80 -11.11
CA LEU A 194 -14.29 -17.70 -9.67
C LEU A 194 -13.73 -18.94 -8.94
N SER A 195 -13.97 -20.14 -9.47
CA SER A 195 -13.43 -21.39 -8.92
C SER A 195 -11.91 -21.42 -8.96
N ASP A 196 -11.30 -21.16 -10.12
CA ASP A 196 -9.85 -21.15 -10.32
C ASP A 196 -9.17 -20.13 -9.38
N THR A 197 -9.78 -18.96 -9.20
CA THR A 197 -9.28 -17.92 -8.29
C THR A 197 -9.39 -18.35 -6.82
N GLY A 198 -10.48 -19.02 -6.45
CA GLY A 198 -10.67 -19.60 -5.12
C GLY A 198 -9.63 -20.68 -4.80
N GLU A 199 -9.35 -21.58 -5.74
CA GLU A 199 -8.33 -22.61 -5.59
C GLU A 199 -6.93 -22.03 -5.44
N ALA A 200 -6.59 -20.98 -6.21
CA ALA A 200 -5.30 -20.29 -6.07
C ALA A 200 -5.14 -19.64 -4.68
N TRP A 201 -6.21 -19.05 -4.13
CA TRP A 201 -6.18 -18.53 -2.76
C TRP A 201 -6.07 -19.64 -1.71
N GLU A 202 -6.78 -20.76 -1.88
CA GLU A 202 -6.69 -21.89 -0.96
C GLU A 202 -5.28 -22.50 -0.96
N GLU A 203 -4.62 -22.59 -2.11
CA GLU A 203 -3.22 -23.03 -2.20
C GLU A 203 -2.27 -22.06 -1.48
N ALA A 204 -2.42 -20.75 -1.73
CA ALA A 204 -1.56 -19.74 -1.12
C ALA A 204 -1.74 -19.65 0.41
N LEU A 205 -2.98 -19.62 0.89
CA LEU A 205 -3.29 -19.54 2.32
C LEU A 205 -3.02 -20.87 3.04
N GLY A 206 -3.24 -22.00 2.37
CA GLY A 206 -3.03 -23.35 2.90
C GLY A 206 -1.57 -23.70 3.21
N LYS A 207 -0.62 -22.83 2.83
CA LYS A 207 0.80 -22.90 3.26
C LYS A 207 0.95 -22.79 4.77
N ILE A 208 0.02 -22.13 5.44
CA ILE A 208 -0.07 -22.10 6.90
C ILE A 208 -1.44 -22.67 7.30
N ARG A 209 -1.44 -23.78 8.04
CA ARG A 209 -2.67 -24.33 8.62
C ARG A 209 -2.67 -24.07 10.11
N ILE A 210 -3.78 -23.58 10.65
CA ILE A 210 -3.90 -23.22 12.07
C ILE A 210 -5.11 -23.87 12.75
N GLU A 211 -4.97 -24.15 14.04
CA GLU A 211 -6.07 -24.47 14.95
C GLU A 211 -6.18 -23.33 15.98
N THR A 212 -7.35 -22.67 16.03
CA THR A 212 -7.65 -21.56 16.95
C THR A 212 -9.17 -21.28 16.95
N SER A 213 -9.62 -20.23 17.64
CA SER A 213 -11.01 -19.78 17.62
C SER A 213 -11.44 -19.27 16.23
N GLU A 214 -12.74 -19.26 15.94
CA GLU A 214 -13.26 -18.75 14.67
C GLU A 214 -12.88 -17.30 14.40
N THR A 215 -12.99 -16.41 15.41
CA THR A 215 -12.58 -15.00 15.29
C THR A 215 -11.09 -14.87 14.97
N ASN A 216 -10.22 -15.58 15.69
CA ASN A 216 -8.78 -15.51 15.41
C ASN A 216 -8.43 -16.08 14.04
N ARG A 217 -9.17 -17.10 13.58
CA ARG A 217 -9.01 -17.68 12.24
C ARG A 217 -9.34 -16.66 11.15
N GLU A 218 -10.42 -15.91 11.29
CA GLU A 218 -10.81 -14.85 10.36
C GLU A 218 -9.76 -13.74 10.29
N ILE A 219 -9.29 -13.24 11.45
CA ILE A 219 -8.25 -12.21 11.51
C ILE A 219 -6.96 -12.73 10.86
N PHE A 220 -6.54 -13.95 11.21
CA PHE A 220 -5.30 -14.54 10.71
C PHE A 220 -5.30 -14.71 9.19
N TYR A 221 -6.34 -15.34 8.61
CA TYR A 221 -6.35 -15.55 7.16
C TYR A 221 -6.62 -14.26 6.38
N THR A 222 -7.33 -13.28 6.97
CA THR A 222 -7.45 -11.94 6.37
C THR A 222 -6.08 -11.26 6.31
N ALA A 223 -5.32 -11.26 7.41
CA ALA A 223 -3.97 -10.71 7.44
C ALA A 223 -3.02 -11.48 6.49
N LEU A 224 -3.06 -12.81 6.47
CA LEU A 224 -2.24 -13.61 5.57
C LEU A 224 -2.56 -13.31 4.09
N GLN A 225 -3.84 -13.11 3.75
CA GLN A 225 -4.27 -12.71 2.41
C GLN A 225 -3.63 -11.37 2.00
N ARG A 226 -3.62 -10.38 2.90
CA ARG A 226 -2.99 -9.07 2.66
C ARG A 226 -1.48 -9.18 2.43
N CYS A 227 -0.81 -10.09 3.12
CA CYS A 227 0.62 -10.38 2.93
C CYS A 227 0.96 -10.95 1.54
N MET A 228 -0.02 -11.44 0.78
CA MET A 228 0.24 -12.07 -0.53
C MET A 228 0.00 -11.14 -1.73
N LEU A 229 -0.53 -9.94 -1.49
CA LEU A 229 -0.97 -9.00 -2.54
C LEU A 229 0.18 -8.21 -3.18
N LEU A 230 1.09 -7.67 -2.35
CA LEU A 230 2.17 -6.79 -2.78
C LEU A 230 3.53 -7.33 -2.32
N PRO A 231 4.62 -7.06 -3.04
CA PRO A 231 4.71 -6.36 -4.34
C PRO A 231 4.02 -7.12 -5.49
N ARG A 232 3.46 -6.40 -6.47
CA ARG A 232 2.76 -7.05 -7.60
C ARG A 232 3.70 -7.36 -8.76
N ASP A 233 3.48 -8.49 -9.41
CA ASP A 233 4.15 -8.87 -10.65
C ASP A 233 3.55 -8.07 -11.81
N ILE A 234 4.39 -7.41 -12.60
CA ILE A 234 4.01 -6.71 -13.84
C ILE A 234 4.67 -7.33 -15.08
N THR A 235 5.18 -8.55 -14.93
CA THR A 235 5.77 -9.34 -16.01
C THR A 235 4.66 -9.88 -16.91
N GLU A 236 4.75 -9.56 -18.19
CA GLU A 236 3.83 -9.98 -19.24
C GLU A 236 4.59 -10.89 -20.22
N GLN A 237 4.43 -12.21 -20.06
CA GLN A 237 5.04 -13.24 -20.91
C GLN A 237 6.58 -13.13 -21.03
N GLY A 238 7.25 -12.86 -19.90
CA GLY A 238 8.70 -12.73 -19.82
C GLY A 238 9.26 -11.38 -20.26
N TYR A 239 8.39 -10.39 -20.49
CA TYR A 239 8.74 -9.00 -20.75
C TYR A 239 8.00 -8.08 -19.80
N HIS A 240 8.43 -6.83 -19.67
CA HIS A 240 7.70 -5.81 -18.92
C HIS A 240 7.94 -4.43 -19.54
N TYR A 241 7.04 -3.48 -19.28
CA TYR A 241 7.31 -2.07 -19.52
C TYR A 241 8.05 -1.48 -18.31
N SER A 242 9.27 -1.00 -18.54
CA SER A 242 10.09 -0.38 -17.50
C SER A 242 9.63 1.04 -17.23
N ALA A 243 9.08 1.28 -16.04
CA ALA A 243 8.78 2.63 -15.57
C ALA A 243 10.05 3.46 -15.27
N PHE A 244 11.23 2.84 -15.26
CA PHE A 244 12.51 3.49 -14.98
C PHE A 244 13.14 4.13 -16.22
N ASN A 245 12.93 3.53 -17.40
CA ASN A 245 13.52 4.02 -18.66
C ASN A 245 12.52 4.18 -19.83
N GLY A 246 11.25 3.81 -19.64
CA GLY A 246 10.17 3.94 -20.63
C GLY A 246 10.25 2.95 -21.79
N LYS A 247 10.99 1.84 -21.66
CA LYS A 247 11.17 0.82 -22.70
C LYS A 247 10.56 -0.52 -22.29
N ILE A 248 10.33 -1.36 -23.29
CA ILE A 248 9.98 -2.78 -23.06
C ILE A 248 11.29 -3.55 -22.85
N MET A 249 11.39 -4.25 -21.73
CA MET A 249 12.58 -4.97 -21.29
C MET A 249 12.23 -6.45 -21.09
N PRO A 250 13.17 -7.39 -21.35
CA PRO A 250 12.98 -8.79 -20.99
C PRO A 250 13.20 -9.00 -19.48
N GLY A 251 12.66 -10.09 -18.95
CA GLY A 251 12.86 -10.51 -17.56
C GLY A 251 11.72 -10.12 -16.63
N VAL A 252 11.80 -10.62 -15.40
CA VAL A 252 10.80 -10.40 -14.36
C VAL A 252 10.82 -8.96 -13.85
N MET A 253 9.66 -8.43 -13.54
CA MET A 253 9.53 -7.13 -12.89
C MET A 253 8.38 -7.13 -11.89
N TYR A 254 8.71 -6.65 -10.69
CA TYR A 254 7.77 -6.37 -9.62
C TYR A 254 7.77 -4.87 -9.34
N THR A 255 6.64 -4.35 -8.87
CA THR A 255 6.54 -2.97 -8.42
C THR A 255 5.63 -2.85 -7.20
N ASP A 256 5.48 -1.64 -6.66
CA ASP A 256 4.78 -1.33 -5.41
C ASP A 256 5.48 -1.98 -4.22
N PHE A 257 6.82 -1.93 -4.25
CA PHE A 257 7.63 -2.31 -3.11
C PHE A 257 7.61 -1.19 -2.07
N SER A 258 6.93 -1.40 -0.94
CA SER A 258 6.95 -0.50 0.20
C SER A 258 8.15 -0.83 1.10
N LEU A 259 9.39 -0.70 0.60
CA LEU A 259 10.55 -1.36 1.24
C LEU A 259 10.88 -0.82 2.63
N TRP A 260 10.50 0.42 2.95
CA TRP A 260 10.69 0.97 4.29
C TRP A 260 9.79 0.30 5.34
N ASP A 261 8.64 -0.19 4.92
CA ASP A 261 7.69 -0.92 5.76
C ASP A 261 8.04 -2.41 5.75
N THR A 262 8.05 -2.99 4.55
CA THR A 262 7.96 -4.44 4.30
C THR A 262 9.22 -5.24 4.58
N PHE A 263 10.40 -4.60 4.73
CA PHE A 263 11.63 -5.32 5.09
C PHE A 263 11.54 -5.96 6.48
N ARG A 264 10.70 -5.40 7.36
CA ARG A 264 10.64 -5.71 8.79
C ARG A 264 10.07 -7.09 9.06
N SER A 265 8.94 -7.43 8.44
CA SER A 265 8.29 -8.73 8.63
C SER A 265 7.64 -9.33 7.40
N LEU A 266 7.22 -8.52 6.40
CA LEU A 266 6.60 -9.07 5.20
C LEU A 266 7.58 -9.89 4.38
N HIS A 267 8.69 -9.29 3.95
CA HIS A 267 9.71 -10.03 3.19
C HIS A 267 10.30 -11.21 3.98
N PRO A 268 10.61 -11.08 5.28
CA PRO A 268 10.97 -12.23 6.12
C PRO A 268 9.93 -13.35 6.19
N LEU A 269 8.62 -13.04 6.12
CA LEU A 269 7.55 -14.02 6.02
C LEU A 269 7.57 -14.73 4.67
N LEU A 270 7.71 -13.96 3.59
CA LEU A 270 7.79 -14.50 2.24
C LEU A 270 9.03 -15.36 2.02
N VAL A 271 10.14 -15.12 2.73
CA VAL A 271 11.31 -16.02 2.70
C VAL A 271 10.95 -17.44 3.17
N LEU A 272 10.02 -17.58 4.13
CA LEU A 272 9.56 -18.90 4.61
C LEU A 272 8.54 -19.54 3.66
N LEU A 273 7.62 -18.75 3.09
CA LEU A 273 6.44 -19.25 2.37
C LEU A 273 6.58 -19.27 0.83
N GLU A 274 7.39 -18.36 0.30
CA GLU A 274 7.44 -17.97 -1.11
C GLU A 274 8.87 -17.72 -1.63
N PRO A 275 9.85 -18.62 -1.37
CA PRO A 275 11.26 -18.34 -1.68
C PRO A 275 11.53 -18.10 -3.17
N ASP A 276 10.79 -18.77 -4.07
CA ASP A 276 10.92 -18.55 -5.52
C ASP A 276 10.42 -17.16 -5.92
N ARG A 277 9.30 -16.70 -5.35
CA ARG A 277 8.81 -15.32 -5.55
C ARG A 277 9.78 -14.32 -4.97
N VAL A 278 10.40 -14.59 -3.81
CA VAL A 278 11.42 -13.70 -3.22
C VAL A 278 12.65 -13.59 -4.13
N ASN A 279 13.14 -14.69 -4.72
CA ASN A 279 14.23 -14.61 -5.71
C ASN A 279 13.82 -13.77 -6.93
N ALA A 280 12.62 -13.95 -7.46
CA ALA A 280 12.11 -13.14 -8.58
C ALA A 280 11.92 -11.66 -8.22
N MET A 281 11.48 -11.35 -6.99
CA MET A 281 11.38 -9.99 -6.46
C MET A 281 12.76 -9.33 -6.36
N ILE A 282 13.78 -10.06 -5.88
CA ILE A 282 15.16 -9.55 -5.84
C ILE A 282 15.68 -9.34 -7.26
N GLU A 283 15.46 -10.28 -8.17
CA GLU A 283 15.83 -10.12 -9.58
C GLU A 283 15.17 -8.89 -10.20
N ALA A 284 13.90 -8.60 -9.89
CA ALA A 284 13.23 -7.37 -10.31
C ALA A 284 13.86 -6.10 -9.73
N LEU A 285 14.32 -6.10 -8.48
CA LEU A 285 15.10 -4.98 -7.91
C LEU A 285 16.43 -4.78 -8.64
N LEU A 286 17.08 -5.86 -9.10
CA LEU A 286 18.29 -5.78 -9.91
C LEU A 286 18.01 -5.32 -11.34
N ASN A 287 16.89 -5.73 -11.95
CA ASN A 287 16.45 -5.20 -13.23
C ASN A 287 16.14 -3.70 -13.13
N SER A 288 15.49 -3.27 -12.04
CA SER A 288 15.29 -1.85 -11.72
C SER A 288 16.63 -1.09 -11.62
N TYR A 289 17.66 -1.72 -11.03
CA TYR A 289 19.01 -1.17 -10.98
C TYR A 289 19.64 -1.04 -12.37
N ASP A 290 19.54 -2.05 -13.23
CA ASP A 290 20.07 -2.01 -14.60
C ASP A 290 19.35 -0.95 -15.46
N GLU A 291 18.04 -0.78 -15.24
CA GLU A 291 17.18 0.07 -16.05
C GLU A 291 17.14 1.53 -15.59
N GLY A 292 17.20 1.77 -14.29
CA GLY A 292 17.10 3.08 -13.66
C GLY A 292 18.36 3.55 -12.97
N GLY A 293 19.37 2.68 -12.82
CA GLY A 293 20.65 2.96 -12.18
C GLY A 293 20.70 2.82 -10.65
N TRP A 294 19.61 2.49 -9.96
CA TRP A 294 19.55 2.35 -8.50
C TRP A 294 18.55 1.26 -8.12
N ILE A 295 18.78 0.59 -6.99
CA ILE A 295 17.70 -0.17 -6.35
C ILE A 295 16.70 0.86 -5.81
N PRO A 296 15.42 0.82 -6.23
CA PRO A 296 14.42 1.78 -5.77
C PRO A 296 14.09 1.57 -4.29
N LYS A 297 13.59 2.62 -3.62
CA LYS A 297 13.08 2.54 -2.23
C LYS A 297 11.60 2.19 -2.19
N TRP A 298 10.84 2.87 -3.03
CA TRP A 298 9.38 2.82 -3.03
C TRP A 298 8.85 2.96 -4.48
N PRO A 299 9.10 1.99 -5.37
CA PRO A 299 8.68 2.08 -6.76
C PRO A 299 7.15 1.92 -6.91
N SER A 300 6.48 2.85 -7.61
CA SER A 300 5.04 2.76 -7.92
C SER A 300 4.64 3.60 -9.16
N PRO A 301 4.80 3.09 -10.40
CA PRO A 301 5.61 1.92 -10.72
C PRO A 301 7.11 2.22 -10.86
N GLY A 302 7.47 3.48 -11.12
CA GLY A 302 8.87 3.94 -11.22
C GLY A 302 9.37 4.53 -9.90
N TYR A 303 10.53 5.19 -9.91
CA TYR A 303 11.07 5.80 -8.70
C TYR A 303 10.11 6.76 -8.00
N SER A 304 9.98 6.57 -6.69
CA SER A 304 9.55 7.63 -5.78
C SER A 304 10.61 7.81 -4.68
N ASN A 305 10.64 9.00 -4.08
CA ASN A 305 11.57 9.35 -3.01
C ASN A 305 10.93 9.22 -1.62
N ILE A 306 9.80 8.52 -1.51
CA ILE A 306 9.04 8.29 -0.27
C ILE A 306 9.92 7.52 0.74
N MET A 307 9.79 7.90 2.02
CA MET A 307 10.55 7.41 3.18
C MET A 307 12.09 7.54 3.08
N HIS A 308 12.79 7.05 4.11
CA HIS A 308 14.25 7.07 4.29
C HIS A 308 14.86 5.67 4.05
N GLY A 309 16.14 5.48 4.43
CA GLY A 309 16.88 4.24 4.19
C GLY A 309 17.04 3.85 2.72
N THR A 310 17.63 2.68 2.49
CA THR A 310 17.58 1.95 1.20
C THR A 310 17.33 0.47 1.46
N HIS A 311 16.29 0.17 2.25
CA HIS A 311 16.00 -1.15 2.83
C HIS A 311 15.82 -2.33 1.86
N GLY A 312 15.89 -2.11 0.54
CA GLY A 312 16.22 -3.19 -0.40
C GLY A 312 17.52 -3.91 -0.03
N ASP A 313 18.46 -3.20 0.61
CA ASP A 313 19.68 -3.76 1.19
C ASP A 313 19.37 -4.84 2.25
N ALA A 314 18.38 -4.58 3.12
CA ALA A 314 17.94 -5.52 4.15
C ALA A 314 17.21 -6.73 3.55
N VAL A 315 16.33 -6.50 2.57
CA VAL A 315 15.59 -7.58 1.87
C VAL A 315 16.53 -8.55 1.17
N ILE A 316 17.50 -8.03 0.41
CA ILE A 316 18.49 -8.84 -0.30
C ILE A 316 19.38 -9.60 0.69
N ALA A 317 19.92 -8.91 1.69
CA ALA A 317 20.80 -9.54 2.68
C ALA A 317 20.09 -10.64 3.48
N ASP A 318 18.85 -10.39 3.92
CA ASP A 318 18.05 -11.37 4.69
C ASP A 318 17.79 -12.64 3.88
N ALA A 319 17.39 -12.51 2.62
CA ALA A 319 17.24 -13.64 1.70
C ALA A 319 18.57 -14.39 1.52
N TYR A 320 19.67 -13.67 1.28
CA TYR A 320 20.99 -14.25 1.03
C TYR A 320 21.52 -15.09 2.20
N VAL A 321 21.42 -14.56 3.43
CA VAL A 321 21.89 -15.26 4.64
C VAL A 321 21.00 -16.45 5.01
N LYS A 322 19.75 -16.47 4.55
CA LYS A 322 18.80 -17.58 4.67
C LYS A 322 18.86 -18.58 3.50
N GLY A 323 19.81 -18.39 2.58
CA GLY A 323 20.11 -19.34 1.50
C GLY A 323 19.39 -19.09 0.18
N LEU A 324 18.60 -18.03 0.05
CA LEU A 324 17.95 -17.64 -1.20
C LEU A 324 18.93 -16.78 -2.02
N ARG A 325 19.54 -17.40 -3.04
CA ARG A 325 20.65 -16.83 -3.82
C ARG A 325 20.48 -17.03 -5.33
N ASN A 326 19.25 -17.29 -5.80
CA ASN A 326 19.00 -17.54 -7.22
C ASN A 326 18.84 -16.22 -8.00
N TYR A 327 19.90 -15.42 -8.00
CA TYR A 327 20.03 -14.13 -8.69
C TYR A 327 21.52 -13.77 -8.78
N ASP A 328 21.87 -12.68 -9.47
CA ASP A 328 23.26 -12.21 -9.55
C ASP A 328 23.71 -11.59 -8.22
N GLU A 329 24.27 -12.41 -7.33
CA GLU A 329 24.74 -12.01 -6.00
C GLU A 329 25.81 -10.91 -6.03
N ARG A 330 26.64 -10.85 -7.09
CA ARG A 330 27.69 -9.83 -7.22
C ARG A 330 27.09 -8.51 -7.63
N LYS A 331 26.16 -8.52 -8.59
CA LYS A 331 25.39 -7.33 -8.98
C LYS A 331 24.55 -6.81 -7.82
N ALA A 332 23.96 -7.71 -7.03
CA ALA A 332 23.21 -7.34 -5.84
C ALA A 332 24.09 -6.57 -4.85
N LEU A 333 25.27 -7.11 -4.52
CA LEU A 333 26.22 -6.43 -3.65
C LEU A 333 26.71 -5.10 -4.25
N GLU A 334 26.98 -5.04 -5.56
CA GLU A 334 27.37 -3.81 -6.26
C GLU A 334 26.28 -2.72 -6.11
N ALA A 335 25.02 -3.08 -6.37
CA ALA A 335 23.89 -2.18 -6.33
C ALA A 335 23.61 -1.68 -4.89
N MET A 336 23.68 -2.56 -3.89
CA MET A 336 23.59 -2.20 -2.46
C MET A 336 24.73 -1.25 -2.07
N MET A 337 25.96 -1.52 -2.53
CA MET A 337 27.09 -0.64 -2.28
C MET A 337 26.93 0.73 -2.93
N LYS A 338 26.31 0.81 -4.11
CA LYS A 338 26.00 2.11 -4.73
C LYS A 338 25.05 2.92 -3.87
N ASN A 339 23.96 2.33 -3.39
CA ASN A 339 23.04 2.93 -2.41
C ASN A 339 23.79 3.43 -1.16
N ALA A 340 24.70 2.61 -0.64
CA ALA A 340 25.44 2.88 0.59
C ALA A 340 26.62 3.84 0.44
N THR A 341 26.98 4.30 -0.78
CA THR A 341 28.21 5.09 -0.98
C THR A 341 28.09 6.26 -1.93
N THR A 342 27.06 6.29 -2.79
CA THR A 342 26.96 7.27 -3.86
C THR A 342 25.81 8.23 -3.58
N LYS A 343 26.04 9.52 -3.80
CA LYS A 343 24.96 10.52 -3.73
C LYS A 343 23.98 10.30 -4.88
N GLY A 344 22.68 10.32 -4.57
CA GLY A 344 21.62 10.25 -5.58
C GLY A 344 21.65 11.40 -6.60
N THR A 345 20.79 11.28 -7.61
CA THR A 345 20.60 12.28 -8.67
C THR A 345 19.51 13.29 -8.27
N GLY A 346 19.25 14.28 -9.12
CA GLY A 346 18.11 15.20 -8.93
C GLY A 346 16.74 14.50 -9.07
N HIS A 347 16.68 13.36 -9.76
CA HIS A 347 15.46 12.58 -9.96
C HIS A 347 15.21 11.56 -8.83
N TYR A 348 16.26 10.84 -8.42
CA TYR A 348 16.19 9.84 -7.35
C TYR A 348 17.32 10.03 -6.33
N VAL A 349 16.98 10.17 -5.05
CA VAL A 349 17.92 10.64 -4.03
C VAL A 349 18.63 9.53 -3.25
N ALA A 350 18.17 8.28 -3.37
CA ALA A 350 18.67 7.13 -2.58
C ALA A 350 18.79 7.49 -1.08
N ARG A 351 19.99 7.32 -0.49
CA ARG A 351 20.33 7.74 0.87
C ARG A 351 20.66 9.24 0.94
N VAL A 352 19.67 10.06 1.34
CA VAL A 352 19.87 11.50 1.58
C VAL A 352 20.91 11.72 2.69
N GLY A 353 21.97 12.49 2.39
CA GLY A 353 23.05 12.79 3.34
C GLY A 353 24.19 11.77 3.38
N ILE A 354 24.23 10.80 2.46
CA ILE A 354 25.20 9.68 2.50
C ILE A 354 26.67 10.08 2.56
N LEU A 355 27.08 11.15 1.85
CA LEU A 355 28.46 11.61 1.88
C LEU A 355 28.86 12.22 3.23
N ASP A 356 27.92 12.89 3.90
CA ASP A 356 28.15 13.39 5.26
C ASP A 356 28.10 12.23 6.27
N PHE A 357 27.21 11.25 6.10
CA PHE A 357 27.18 10.03 6.93
C PHE A 357 28.51 9.26 6.89
N ILE A 358 29.09 9.07 5.69
CA ILE A 358 30.40 8.42 5.54
C ILE A 358 31.52 9.23 6.21
N ARG A 359 31.47 10.56 6.09
CA ARG A 359 32.52 11.45 6.58
C ARG A 359 32.45 11.69 8.10
N LEU A 360 31.25 11.85 8.64
CA LEU A 360 31.00 12.28 10.02
C LEU A 360 30.56 11.12 10.93
N GLY A 361 30.12 10.00 10.35
CA GLY A 361 29.50 8.90 11.09
C GLY A 361 28.04 9.16 11.47
N TYR A 362 27.42 10.23 10.95
CA TYR A 362 26.00 10.55 11.12
C TYR A 362 25.53 11.52 10.04
N VAL A 363 24.22 11.57 9.80
CA VAL A 363 23.60 12.59 8.94
C VAL A 363 23.40 13.87 9.75
N PRO A 364 23.93 15.03 9.32
CA PRO A 364 23.89 16.25 10.13
C PRO A 364 22.57 17.03 9.98
N THR A 365 22.00 17.47 11.10
CA THR A 365 20.66 18.09 11.17
C THR A 365 20.59 19.50 10.58
N ASP A 366 21.68 20.26 10.61
CA ASP A 366 21.77 21.59 9.98
C ASP A 366 21.73 21.54 8.44
N LYS A 367 21.79 20.35 7.83
CA LYS A 367 21.74 20.16 6.37
C LYS A 367 20.56 19.33 5.90
N TYR A 368 20.06 18.42 6.72
CA TYR A 368 19.04 17.45 6.33
C TYR A 368 18.01 17.23 7.45
N GLY A 369 16.72 17.21 7.10
CA GLY A 369 15.65 16.76 7.98
C GLY A 369 15.71 15.25 8.24
N GLU A 370 15.07 14.79 9.32
CA GLU A 370 14.99 13.37 9.70
C GLU A 370 16.38 12.73 9.88
N SER A 371 17.38 13.55 10.21
CA SER A 371 18.79 13.17 10.28
C SER A 371 19.09 12.05 11.28
N ALA A 372 18.44 12.07 12.45
CA ALA A 372 18.64 11.04 13.47
C ALA A 372 18.19 9.67 12.97
N ILE A 373 16.96 9.54 12.48
CA ILE A 373 16.45 8.26 11.97
C ILE A 373 17.20 7.78 10.73
N ARG A 374 17.59 8.68 9.81
CA ARG A 374 18.45 8.32 8.67
C ARG A 374 19.78 7.73 9.12
N THR A 375 20.37 8.25 10.20
CA THR A 375 21.62 7.71 10.76
C THR A 375 21.41 6.29 11.30
N LEU A 376 20.29 6.03 11.98
CA LEU A 376 19.94 4.70 12.49
C LEU A 376 19.70 3.71 11.35
N GLU A 377 18.87 4.08 10.38
CA GLU A 377 18.54 3.25 9.22
C GLU A 377 19.75 2.95 8.34
N PHE A 378 20.61 3.93 8.06
CA PHE A 378 21.84 3.66 7.29
C PHE A 378 22.79 2.75 8.05
N SER A 379 22.85 2.85 9.38
CA SER A 379 23.66 1.95 10.21
C SER A 379 23.12 0.52 10.15
N TYR A 380 21.80 0.35 10.20
CA TYR A 380 21.16 -0.97 10.04
C TYR A 380 21.35 -1.53 8.62
N ASP A 381 21.11 -0.74 7.57
CA ASP A 381 21.31 -1.19 6.19
C ASP A 381 22.78 -1.58 5.94
N ASP A 382 23.74 -0.86 6.54
CA ASP A 382 25.16 -1.21 6.49
C ASP A 382 25.48 -2.51 7.24
N PHE A 383 24.78 -2.80 8.34
CA PHE A 383 24.84 -4.11 9.00
C PHE A 383 24.37 -5.23 8.08
N CYS A 384 23.27 -5.04 7.35
CA CYS A 384 22.75 -6.01 6.39
C CYS A 384 23.77 -6.29 5.27
N ILE A 385 24.38 -5.25 4.69
CA ILE A 385 25.46 -5.41 3.70
C ILE A 385 26.64 -6.18 4.31
N ALA A 386 27.00 -5.90 5.58
CA ALA A 386 28.06 -6.62 6.26
C ALA A 386 27.73 -8.13 6.41
N GLN A 387 26.49 -8.49 6.78
CA GLN A 387 26.11 -9.91 6.90
C GLN A 387 26.18 -10.65 5.56
N MET A 388 25.74 -10.01 4.47
CA MET A 388 25.90 -10.56 3.13
C MET A 388 27.39 -10.73 2.76
N ALA A 389 28.22 -9.71 2.98
CA ALA A 389 29.66 -9.76 2.72
C ALA A 389 30.35 -10.90 3.49
N ARG A 390 30.00 -11.08 4.77
CA ARG A 390 30.48 -12.21 5.58
C ARG A 390 30.09 -13.55 4.97
N ALA A 391 28.83 -13.70 4.55
CA ALA A 391 28.34 -14.93 3.93
C ALA A 391 28.94 -15.20 2.54
N MET A 392 29.43 -14.16 1.84
CA MET A 392 30.21 -14.26 0.60
C MET A 392 31.71 -14.53 0.83
N GLY A 393 32.18 -14.49 2.08
CA GLY A 393 33.60 -14.64 2.42
C GLY A 393 34.45 -13.37 2.23
N ASP A 394 33.83 -12.20 2.05
CA ASP A 394 34.52 -10.91 1.96
C ASP A 394 34.69 -10.28 3.36
N GLY A 395 35.76 -10.71 4.04
CA GLY A 395 36.08 -10.25 5.39
C GLY A 395 36.47 -8.76 5.47
N GLU A 396 37.02 -8.19 4.38
CA GLU A 396 37.40 -6.78 4.34
C GLU A 396 36.16 -5.89 4.25
N LEU A 397 35.24 -6.20 3.34
CA LEU A 397 33.97 -5.48 3.24
C LEU A 397 33.13 -5.67 4.50
N TYR A 398 33.06 -6.90 5.05
CA TYR A 398 32.42 -7.16 6.34
C TYR A 398 32.93 -6.20 7.43
N GLY A 399 34.25 -6.11 7.62
CA GLY A 399 34.85 -5.24 8.64
C GLY A 399 34.51 -3.76 8.42
N ARG A 400 34.60 -3.26 7.18
CA ARG A 400 34.27 -1.87 6.85
C ARG A 400 32.80 -1.53 7.10
N MET A 401 31.90 -2.41 6.70
CA MET A 401 30.46 -2.18 6.85
C MET A 401 30.00 -2.38 8.29
N MET A 402 30.59 -3.31 9.04
CA MET A 402 30.35 -3.42 10.49
C MET A 402 30.81 -2.17 11.25
N ALA A 403 31.92 -1.54 10.86
CA ALA A 403 32.35 -0.29 11.48
C ALA A 403 31.31 0.82 11.27
N ARG A 404 30.73 0.91 10.06
CA ARG A 404 29.63 1.85 9.77
C ARG A 404 28.31 1.47 10.44
N ALA A 405 28.06 0.18 10.66
CA ALA A 405 26.89 -0.28 11.39
C ALA A 405 26.85 0.20 12.86
N MET A 406 27.99 0.60 13.42
CA MET A 406 28.10 1.19 14.75
C MET A 406 27.85 2.71 14.78
N ASN A 407 27.62 3.36 13.63
CA ASN A 407 27.43 4.80 13.54
C ASN A 407 26.20 5.31 14.30
N TYR A 408 25.22 4.45 14.60
CA TYR A 408 24.07 4.81 15.44
C TYR A 408 24.49 5.40 16.80
N ILE A 409 25.65 5.02 17.33
CA ILE A 409 26.18 5.56 18.60
C ILE A 409 26.42 7.07 18.52
N ASN A 410 26.75 7.61 17.34
CA ASN A 410 27.14 9.01 17.18
C ASN A 410 26.00 10.01 17.36
N ILE A 411 24.75 9.53 17.41
CA ILE A 411 23.54 10.32 17.63
C ILE A 411 22.85 10.01 18.97
N LEU A 412 23.42 9.11 19.77
CA LEU A 412 22.95 8.82 21.13
C LEU A 412 23.45 9.91 22.10
N ASP A 413 22.53 10.73 22.59
CA ASP A 413 22.85 11.86 23.46
C ASP A 413 22.82 11.44 24.94
N PRO A 414 23.95 11.52 25.67
CA PRO A 414 24.00 11.12 27.08
C PRO A 414 23.16 12.02 28.00
N GLU A 415 22.83 13.26 27.58
CA GLU A 415 21.98 14.17 28.36
C GLU A 415 20.53 13.69 28.37
N THR A 416 19.96 13.42 27.19
CA THR A 416 18.56 12.98 27.05
C THR A 416 18.38 11.46 27.17
N ARG A 417 19.47 10.68 27.07
CA ARG A 417 19.48 9.21 26.97
C ARG A 417 18.64 8.68 25.81
N MET A 418 18.46 9.50 24.78
CA MET A 418 17.74 9.19 23.56
C MET A 418 18.56 9.65 22.36
N VAL A 419 18.08 9.34 21.16
CA VAL A 419 18.68 9.88 19.95
C VAL A 419 18.40 11.38 19.85
N ARG A 420 19.38 12.14 19.34
CA ARG A 420 19.27 13.59 19.19
C ARG A 420 19.95 14.07 17.92
N GLY A 421 19.38 15.10 17.30
CA GLY A 421 19.97 15.74 16.13
C GLY A 421 21.34 16.33 16.44
N ARG A 422 22.29 16.15 15.52
CA ARG A 422 23.66 16.62 15.66
C ARG A 422 24.07 17.38 14.39
N ASN A 423 24.66 18.55 14.57
CA ASN A 423 25.09 19.40 13.46
C ASN A 423 26.38 18.92 12.82
N SER A 424 26.68 19.47 11.65
CA SER A 424 27.91 19.17 10.90
C SER A 424 29.20 19.63 11.60
N ASP A 425 29.11 20.50 12.61
CA ASP A 425 30.20 20.92 13.49
C ASP A 425 30.33 20.05 14.77
N GLY A 426 29.45 19.05 14.94
CA GLY A 426 29.44 18.13 16.07
C GLY A 426 28.60 18.58 17.27
N GLN A 427 28.00 19.77 17.24
CA GLN A 427 27.14 20.24 18.32
C GLN A 427 25.77 19.56 18.30
N TRP A 428 25.24 19.22 19.48
CA TRP A 428 23.87 18.75 19.64
C TRP A 428 22.89 19.88 19.39
N ARG A 429 21.81 19.60 18.65
CA ARG A 429 20.68 20.52 18.50
C ARG A 429 19.85 20.56 19.77
N ASP A 430 19.08 21.62 20.02
CA ASP A 430 18.09 21.58 21.10
C ASP A 430 17.13 20.39 20.88
N ALA A 431 16.92 19.54 21.88
CA ALA A 431 16.03 18.38 21.77
C ALA A 431 14.57 18.77 21.45
N LYS A 432 14.20 20.03 21.68
CA LYS A 432 12.90 20.60 21.33
C LYS A 432 12.86 21.29 19.95
N ASP A 433 13.97 21.33 19.22
CA ASP A 433 14.03 21.98 17.91
C ASP A 433 13.12 21.25 16.89
N PRO A 434 12.04 21.88 16.39
CA PRO A 434 11.11 21.24 15.47
C PRO A 434 11.72 21.00 14.07
N SER A 435 12.89 21.58 13.76
CA SER A 435 13.58 21.34 12.50
C SER A 435 14.27 19.97 12.43
N ILE A 436 14.35 19.23 13.56
CA ILE A 436 14.98 17.90 13.59
C ILE A 436 14.19 16.89 12.74
N SER A 437 12.86 16.95 12.78
CA SER A 437 11.97 16.07 12.02
C SER A 437 10.58 16.68 11.85
N GLY A 438 9.93 16.45 10.70
CA GLY A 438 8.53 16.83 10.48
C GLY A 438 7.58 16.16 11.49
N TRP A 439 7.92 14.94 11.91
CA TRP A 439 7.17 14.15 12.89
C TRP A 439 7.32 14.65 14.33
N ALA A 440 8.26 15.58 14.59
CA ALA A 440 8.54 16.17 15.90
C ALA A 440 8.02 17.61 16.05
N GLN A 441 7.25 18.10 15.07
CA GLN A 441 6.76 19.48 15.02
C GLN A 441 5.47 19.71 15.84
N GLY A 442 4.86 18.64 16.35
CA GLY A 442 3.65 18.70 17.16
C GLY A 442 3.90 19.18 18.60
N SER A 443 3.06 18.69 19.51
CA SER A 443 3.17 18.95 20.94
C SER A 443 4.47 18.40 21.54
N ASP A 444 4.81 18.82 22.77
CA ASP A 444 5.93 18.23 23.52
C ASP A 444 5.76 16.70 23.66
N ARG A 445 4.52 16.22 23.72
CA ARG A 445 4.20 14.79 23.76
C ARG A 445 4.47 14.11 22.43
N ASP A 446 4.04 14.67 21.30
CA ASP A 446 4.26 14.09 19.96
C ASP A 446 5.76 13.96 19.69
N ARG A 447 6.52 14.98 20.08
CA ARG A 447 7.98 14.99 19.98
C ARG A 447 8.63 13.91 20.83
N GLU A 448 8.20 13.78 22.09
CA GLU A 448 8.69 12.72 22.97
C GLU A 448 8.35 11.33 22.40
N THR A 449 7.12 11.12 21.93
CA THR A 449 6.69 9.89 21.27
C THR A 449 7.60 9.55 20.10
N TYR A 450 7.82 10.50 19.19
CA TYR A 450 8.69 10.29 18.03
C TYR A 450 10.11 9.86 18.44
N PHE A 451 10.78 10.66 19.30
CA PHE A 451 12.15 10.35 19.72
C PHE A 451 12.25 9.04 20.49
N ARG A 452 11.23 8.69 21.29
CA ARG A 452 11.21 7.42 22.00
C ARG A 452 11.10 6.22 21.07
N ASN A 453 10.25 6.32 20.04
CA ASN A 453 10.07 5.28 19.03
C ASN A 453 11.36 5.06 18.24
N ILE A 454 11.94 6.12 17.66
CA ILE A 454 13.15 5.97 16.84
C ILE A 454 14.39 5.57 17.67
N THR A 455 14.46 5.92 18.97
CA THR A 455 15.59 5.49 19.83
C THR A 455 15.71 3.97 19.91
N LEU A 456 14.61 3.24 19.73
CA LEU A 456 14.60 1.78 19.77
C LEU A 456 15.00 1.13 18.45
N PHE A 457 15.20 1.89 17.36
CA PHE A 457 15.58 1.38 16.05
C PHE A 457 17.08 1.06 15.96
N VAL A 458 17.52 0.07 16.75
CA VAL A 458 18.87 -0.51 16.72
C VAL A 458 18.75 -2.05 16.76
N PRO A 459 18.05 -2.67 15.79
CA PRO A 459 17.71 -4.09 15.87
C PRO A 459 18.94 -5.02 15.82
N HIS A 460 20.03 -4.56 15.20
CA HIS A 460 21.29 -5.31 15.10
C HIS A 460 22.13 -5.25 16.37
N ASP A 461 21.90 -4.27 17.25
CA ASP A 461 22.70 -4.10 18.47
C ASP A 461 21.90 -3.62 19.70
N VAL A 462 20.88 -4.41 20.05
CA VAL A 462 20.02 -4.15 21.23
C VAL A 462 20.84 -4.09 22.51
N GLN A 463 21.83 -4.97 22.67
CA GLN A 463 22.72 -4.93 23.83
C GLN A 463 23.58 -3.67 23.86
N GLY A 464 24.05 -3.17 22.71
CA GLY A 464 24.76 -1.89 22.62
C GLY A 464 23.89 -0.70 23.07
N LEU A 465 22.61 -0.69 22.67
CA LEU A 465 21.65 0.30 23.15
C LEU A 465 21.41 0.17 24.66
N ALA A 466 21.26 -1.05 25.18
CA ALA A 466 21.12 -1.30 26.61
C ALA A 466 22.34 -0.77 27.38
N ASN A 467 23.55 -1.07 26.91
CA ASN A 467 24.80 -0.58 27.51
C ASN A 467 24.83 0.95 27.57
N PHE A 468 24.45 1.64 26.49
CA PHE A 468 24.34 3.11 26.45
C PHE A 468 23.35 3.66 27.49
N MET A 469 22.20 3.01 27.65
CA MET A 469 21.18 3.44 28.62
C MET A 469 21.59 3.22 30.09
N GLY A 470 22.63 2.41 30.34
CA GLY A 470 23.09 2.03 31.68
C GLY A 470 22.90 0.55 32.02
N GLY A 471 22.81 -0.32 31.01
CA GLY A 471 22.68 -1.77 31.12
C GLY A 471 21.24 -2.28 30.99
N ASN A 472 21.09 -3.61 31.10
CA ASN A 472 19.83 -4.32 30.84
C ASN A 472 18.67 -3.82 31.71
N LYS A 473 18.93 -3.44 32.95
CA LYS A 473 17.91 -2.88 33.85
C LYS A 473 17.40 -1.51 33.38
N ALA A 474 18.28 -0.65 32.85
CA ALA A 474 17.88 0.65 32.35
C ALA A 474 17.04 0.53 31.07
N LEU A 475 17.37 -0.41 30.18
CA LEU A 475 16.52 -0.72 29.02
C LEU A 475 15.17 -1.32 29.46
N GLU A 476 15.15 -2.18 30.48
CA GLU A 476 13.89 -2.70 31.04
C GLU A 476 12.97 -1.57 31.53
N GLU A 477 13.51 -0.63 32.32
CA GLU A 477 12.77 0.53 32.84
C GLU A 477 12.29 1.46 31.72
N TYR A 478 13.11 1.65 30.69
CA TYR A 478 12.73 2.42 29.50
C TYR A 478 11.56 1.77 28.77
N LEU A 479 11.61 0.46 28.51
CA LEU A 479 10.55 -0.27 27.82
C LEU A 479 9.26 -0.32 28.67
N ASP A 480 9.37 -0.54 29.99
CA ASP A 480 8.20 -0.51 30.89
C ASP A 480 7.51 0.85 30.79
N TYR A 481 8.26 1.95 30.92
CA TYR A 481 7.73 3.30 30.77
C TYR A 481 7.10 3.55 29.40
N PHE A 482 7.77 3.10 28.33
CA PHE A 482 7.32 3.25 26.95
C PHE A 482 5.96 2.56 26.71
N PHE A 483 5.77 1.33 27.18
CA PHE A 483 4.53 0.57 26.98
C PHE A 483 3.43 0.87 28.00
N ASP A 484 3.76 1.32 29.22
CA ASP A 484 2.78 1.63 30.27
C ASP A 484 2.20 3.05 30.13
N ASN A 485 2.86 3.91 29.34
CA ASN A 485 2.40 5.28 29.09
C ASN A 485 1.94 5.48 27.64
N ASP A 486 1.61 4.43 26.89
CA ASP A 486 1.06 4.54 25.52
C ASP A 486 1.93 5.37 24.56
N PHE A 487 3.26 5.21 24.62
CA PHE A 487 4.16 5.75 23.60
C PHE A 487 4.32 4.82 22.39
N TYR A 488 3.96 3.54 22.55
CA TYR A 488 3.98 2.56 21.48
C TYR A 488 2.66 2.56 20.71
N TYR A 489 2.75 2.70 19.40
CA TYR A 489 1.67 2.47 18.46
C TYR A 489 2.19 1.49 17.41
N VAL A 490 1.50 0.37 17.21
CA VAL A 490 1.99 -0.67 16.28
C VAL A 490 1.98 -0.18 14.83
N GLY A 491 1.09 0.76 14.48
CA GLY A 491 1.06 1.48 13.20
C GLY A 491 2.16 2.54 13.02
N ASP A 492 3.15 2.58 13.91
CA ASP A 492 4.39 3.31 13.70
C ASP A 492 5.54 2.29 13.54
N GLU A 493 5.96 2.11 12.29
CA GLU A 493 6.90 1.07 11.88
C GLU A 493 8.27 1.21 12.57
N TYR A 494 8.67 2.40 13.03
CA TYR A 494 9.97 2.65 13.66
C TYR A 494 10.27 1.71 14.83
N SER A 495 9.24 1.29 15.57
CA SER A 495 9.43 0.52 16.81
C SER A 495 8.65 -0.78 16.86
N MET A 496 8.12 -1.29 15.74
CA MET A 496 7.34 -2.55 15.67
C MET A 496 8.03 -3.76 16.33
N HIS A 497 9.36 -3.81 16.34
CA HIS A 497 10.15 -4.86 16.98
C HIS A 497 10.31 -4.68 18.49
N SER A 498 9.96 -3.51 19.03
CA SER A 498 10.23 -3.12 20.43
C SER A 498 9.67 -4.08 21.49
N PRO A 499 8.51 -4.74 21.33
CA PRO A 499 8.02 -5.67 22.35
C PRO A 499 8.94 -6.89 22.52
N TYR A 500 9.69 -7.26 21.48
CA TYR A 500 10.64 -8.37 21.49
C TYR A 500 11.99 -8.00 22.10
N LEU A 501 12.26 -6.71 22.37
CA LEU A 501 13.52 -6.27 22.98
C LEU A 501 13.71 -6.79 24.40
N TYR A 502 12.63 -7.12 25.13
CA TYR A 502 12.73 -7.77 26.43
C TYR A 502 13.42 -9.13 26.38
N ASN A 503 13.35 -9.86 25.25
CA ASN A 503 14.09 -11.13 25.09
C ASN A 503 15.60 -10.91 25.17
N PHE A 504 16.11 -9.81 24.61
CA PHE A 504 17.55 -9.48 24.60
C PHE A 504 18.12 -9.14 25.97
N ILE A 505 17.26 -8.91 26.96
CA ILE A 505 17.65 -8.58 28.35
C ILE A 505 17.17 -9.62 29.37
N GLY A 506 16.82 -10.82 28.91
CA GLY A 506 16.43 -11.94 29.77
C GLY A 506 15.07 -11.78 30.44
N LYS A 507 14.18 -10.99 29.83
CA LYS A 507 12.82 -10.69 30.33
C LYS A 507 11.74 -11.24 29.39
N ALA A 508 11.92 -12.44 28.84
CA ALA A 508 11.02 -13.01 27.82
C ALA A 508 9.54 -13.03 28.22
N TRP A 509 9.23 -13.22 29.51
CA TRP A 509 7.86 -13.14 30.02
C TRP A 509 7.19 -11.77 29.81
N LYS A 510 7.95 -10.67 29.73
CA LYS A 510 7.43 -9.35 29.38
C LYS A 510 7.11 -9.25 27.88
N THR A 511 7.93 -9.81 27.00
CA THR A 511 7.60 -9.93 25.56
C THR A 511 6.28 -10.69 25.38
N GLN A 512 6.15 -11.85 26.03
CA GLN A 512 4.94 -12.69 25.96
C GLN A 512 3.68 -11.91 26.35
N ARG A 513 3.71 -11.23 27.50
CA ARG A 513 2.59 -10.40 27.98
C ARG A 513 2.27 -9.26 27.00
N THR A 514 3.30 -8.52 26.57
CA THR A 514 3.11 -7.32 25.73
C THR A 514 2.58 -7.70 24.35
N ILE A 515 3.13 -8.72 23.70
CA ILE A 515 2.66 -9.17 22.38
C ILE A 515 1.21 -9.67 22.44
N ARG A 516 0.85 -10.49 23.43
CA ARG A 516 -0.53 -10.97 23.56
C ARG A 516 -1.52 -9.83 23.78
N ARG A 517 -1.16 -8.83 24.59
CA ARG A 517 -1.97 -7.61 24.75
C ARG A 517 -2.13 -6.85 23.44
N LEU A 518 -1.04 -6.65 22.70
CA LEU A 518 -1.05 -5.85 21.47
C LEU A 518 -1.82 -6.53 20.34
N LEU A 519 -1.70 -7.86 20.18
CA LEU A 519 -2.45 -8.61 19.17
C LEU A 519 -3.96 -8.60 19.46
N ASP A 520 -4.35 -8.77 20.73
CA ASP A 520 -5.75 -8.77 21.16
C ASP A 520 -6.39 -7.36 21.03
N TYR A 521 -5.66 -6.32 21.41
CA TYR A 521 -6.20 -4.96 21.44
C TYR A 521 -6.29 -4.30 20.07
N ASN A 522 -5.33 -4.53 19.18
CA ASN A 522 -5.19 -3.76 17.94
C ASN A 522 -5.82 -4.41 16.71
N PHE A 523 -6.20 -5.69 16.77
CA PHE A 523 -6.65 -6.44 15.59
C PHE A 523 -7.99 -7.10 15.84
N THR A 524 -8.96 -6.81 14.98
CA THR A 524 -10.32 -7.38 15.03
C THR A 524 -10.74 -7.86 13.63
N ASN A 525 -11.85 -8.59 13.54
CA ASN A 525 -12.42 -9.08 12.27
C ASN A 525 -13.46 -8.13 11.66
N ASP A 526 -13.54 -6.89 12.12
CA ASP A 526 -14.46 -5.88 11.59
C ASP A 526 -13.78 -4.96 10.55
N SER A 527 -14.55 -4.06 9.94
CA SER A 527 -14.06 -3.18 8.87
C SER A 527 -13.01 -2.15 9.32
N TRP A 528 -12.80 -1.98 10.62
CA TRP A 528 -11.78 -1.15 11.26
C TRP A 528 -10.72 -2.00 11.98
N GLY A 529 -10.61 -3.29 11.65
CA GLY A 529 -9.80 -4.25 12.38
C GLY A 529 -8.28 -4.14 12.22
N LEU A 530 -7.78 -3.06 11.62
CA LEU A 530 -6.36 -2.71 11.63
C LEU A 530 -6.15 -1.42 12.44
N PRO A 531 -5.05 -1.35 13.21
CA PRO A 531 -4.78 -0.19 14.06
C PRO A 531 -4.35 1.04 13.25
N GLY A 532 -3.97 0.88 11.98
CA GLY A 532 -3.46 1.91 11.08
C GLY A 532 -3.47 1.43 9.62
N ASN A 533 -2.63 2.04 8.79
CA ASN A 533 -2.42 1.56 7.43
C ASN A 533 -1.88 0.12 7.45
N ASP A 534 -2.21 -0.67 6.42
CA ASP A 534 -1.64 -2.02 6.28
C ASP A 534 -0.20 -2.00 5.72
N ASP A 535 0.17 -0.88 5.10
CA ASP A 535 1.48 -0.59 4.49
C ASP A 535 1.99 -1.75 3.64
N CYS A 536 1.16 -2.09 2.65
CA CYS A 536 1.41 -3.12 1.66
C CYS A 536 1.63 -4.53 2.25
N GLY A 537 0.95 -4.83 3.37
CA GLY A 537 1.03 -6.11 4.07
C GLY A 537 2.01 -6.14 5.24
N GLN A 538 2.72 -5.04 5.52
CA GLN A 538 3.63 -4.97 6.67
C GLN A 538 2.87 -5.11 7.99
N MET A 539 1.77 -4.39 8.21
CA MET A 539 0.96 -4.50 9.44
C MET A 539 0.39 -5.91 9.60
N SER A 540 -0.18 -6.43 8.52
CA SER A 540 -0.70 -7.80 8.47
C SER A 540 0.37 -8.85 8.77
N SER A 541 1.59 -8.70 8.23
CA SER A 541 2.70 -9.64 8.49
C SER A 541 3.18 -9.58 9.93
N TRP A 542 3.11 -8.42 10.59
CA TRP A 542 3.42 -8.28 12.01
C TRP A 542 2.42 -9.08 12.86
N TYR A 543 1.12 -8.99 12.52
CA TYR A 543 0.09 -9.82 13.14
C TYR A 543 0.34 -11.31 12.90
N VAL A 544 0.53 -11.72 11.63
CA VAL A 544 0.73 -13.14 11.28
C VAL A 544 1.92 -13.72 12.03
N MET A 545 3.09 -13.06 12.01
CA MET A 545 4.29 -13.48 12.77
C MET A 545 4.01 -13.55 14.28
N GLY A 546 3.42 -12.49 14.85
CA GLY A 546 3.08 -12.46 16.27
C GLY A 546 2.11 -13.56 16.70
N ALA A 547 1.06 -13.81 15.90
CA ALA A 547 0.05 -14.83 16.14
C ALA A 547 0.62 -16.25 16.04
N MET A 548 1.56 -16.49 15.11
CA MET A 548 2.34 -17.73 15.04
C MET A 548 3.25 -17.91 16.27
N GLY A 549 3.67 -16.81 16.91
CA GLY A 549 4.43 -16.82 18.16
C GLY A 549 5.92 -16.52 18.00
N PHE A 550 6.39 -16.03 16.85
CA PHE A 550 7.77 -15.60 16.65
C PHE A 550 7.91 -14.47 15.62
N TYR A 551 8.94 -13.63 15.76
CA TYR A 551 9.10 -12.42 14.94
C TYR A 551 10.57 -12.13 14.56
N PRO A 552 10.85 -11.73 13.31
CA PRO A 552 12.19 -11.38 12.84
C PRO A 552 12.57 -9.96 13.27
N VAL A 553 13.09 -9.80 14.49
CA VAL A 553 13.50 -8.47 15.01
C VAL A 553 14.57 -7.79 14.14
N CYS A 554 15.49 -8.56 13.57
CA CYS A 554 16.61 -8.05 12.78
C CYS A 554 16.77 -8.87 11.50
N PRO A 555 16.01 -8.55 10.43
CA PRO A 555 16.26 -9.11 9.11
C PRO A 555 17.73 -8.91 8.71
N GLY A 556 18.37 -9.97 8.20
CA GLY A 556 19.84 -10.08 8.07
C GLY A 556 20.50 -10.94 9.14
N ILE A 557 19.79 -11.27 10.23
CA ILE A 557 20.13 -12.37 11.15
C ILE A 557 19.13 -13.50 10.90
N PRO A 558 19.58 -14.74 10.60
CA PRO A 558 18.68 -15.87 10.33
C PRO A 558 18.08 -16.45 11.62
N ALA A 559 17.37 -15.64 12.39
CA ALA A 559 16.70 -16.01 13.64
C ALA A 559 15.44 -15.17 13.90
N TYR A 560 14.51 -15.75 14.66
CA TYR A 560 13.23 -15.16 15.03
C TYR A 560 13.09 -15.16 16.54
N GLN A 561 12.71 -14.02 17.14
CA GLN A 561 12.44 -13.91 18.58
C GLN A 561 11.12 -14.56 18.91
N ILE A 562 11.09 -15.45 19.91
CA ILE A 562 9.86 -16.11 20.36
C ILE A 562 9.04 -15.12 21.21
N GLY A 563 7.78 -14.95 20.84
CA GLY A 563 6.78 -14.19 21.56
C GLY A 563 5.86 -15.10 22.36
N SER A 564 4.55 -14.95 22.17
CA SER A 564 3.53 -15.83 22.73
C SER A 564 2.41 -16.01 21.71
N PRO A 565 2.15 -17.24 21.24
CA PRO A 565 1.22 -17.50 20.14
C PRO A 565 -0.24 -17.21 20.53
N VAL A 566 -1.02 -16.87 19.51
CA VAL A 566 -2.49 -16.76 19.58
C VAL A 566 -3.16 -18.07 19.13
N VAL A 567 -2.49 -18.81 18.25
CA VAL A 567 -2.95 -20.11 17.73
C VAL A 567 -2.55 -21.25 18.66
N ASP A 568 -3.40 -22.27 18.76
CA ASP A 568 -3.15 -23.46 19.58
C ASP A 568 -2.23 -24.45 18.86
N ARG A 569 -2.35 -24.50 17.53
CA ARG A 569 -1.48 -25.27 16.64
C ARG A 569 -1.29 -24.49 15.35
N LEU A 570 -0.09 -24.57 14.77
CA LEU A 570 0.14 -24.21 13.38
C LEU A 570 1.05 -25.23 12.68
N GLU A 571 0.85 -25.38 11.38
CA GLU A 571 1.69 -26.16 10.48
C GLU A 571 2.12 -25.27 9.31
N LEU A 572 3.42 -25.08 9.15
CA LEU A 572 4.04 -24.37 8.03
C LEU A 572 4.50 -25.39 7.00
N SER A 573 3.94 -25.30 5.80
CA SER A 573 4.42 -26.04 4.63
C SER A 573 5.61 -25.30 4.04
N LEU A 574 6.80 -25.88 4.18
CA LEU A 574 8.05 -25.25 3.77
C LEU A 574 8.38 -25.63 2.33
N ALA A 575 9.05 -24.72 1.61
CA ALA A 575 9.38 -24.93 0.20
C ALA A 575 10.31 -26.12 -0.07
N ASN A 576 11.05 -26.60 0.95
CA ASN A 576 11.88 -27.80 0.85
C ASN A 576 11.07 -29.11 1.04
N GLY A 577 9.74 -29.04 1.08
CA GLY A 577 8.83 -30.17 1.25
C GLY A 577 8.70 -30.68 2.69
N LYS A 578 9.37 -30.03 3.65
CA LYS A 578 9.20 -30.33 5.08
C LYS A 578 8.04 -29.54 5.68
N THR A 579 7.63 -29.96 6.87
CA THR A 579 6.63 -29.23 7.67
C THR A 579 7.25 -28.86 9.01
N PHE A 580 7.11 -27.60 9.41
CA PHE A 580 7.37 -27.15 10.76
C PHE A 580 6.06 -26.95 11.50
N THR A 581 5.94 -27.54 12.68
CA THR A 581 4.75 -27.46 13.52
C THR A 581 5.07 -26.72 14.81
N LEU A 582 4.21 -25.77 15.20
CA LEU A 582 4.21 -25.21 16.55
C LEU A 582 2.92 -25.62 17.26
N ILE A 583 3.05 -26.11 18.50
CA ILE A 583 1.92 -26.50 19.35
C ILE A 583 2.01 -25.70 20.64
N ALA A 584 0.96 -24.96 20.97
CA ALA A 584 0.82 -24.21 22.22
C ALA A 584 -0.15 -24.95 23.15
N GLU A 585 0.38 -25.84 23.99
CA GLU A 585 -0.41 -26.59 24.96
C GLU A 585 -0.95 -25.64 26.04
N ASN A 586 -2.26 -25.76 26.34
CA ASN A 586 -2.95 -24.97 27.37
C ASN A 586 -2.95 -23.45 27.07
N ASN A 587 -2.91 -23.06 25.79
CA ASN A 587 -3.05 -21.67 25.38
C ASN A 587 -4.48 -21.15 25.65
N SER A 588 -4.59 -19.92 26.15
CA SER A 588 -5.87 -19.24 26.40
C SER A 588 -5.63 -17.74 26.53
N PRO A 589 -6.68 -16.89 26.58
CA PRO A 589 -6.54 -15.48 26.90
C PRO A 589 -5.79 -15.20 28.21
N GLU A 590 -5.92 -16.10 29.21
CA GLU A 590 -5.23 -16.02 30.50
C GLU A 590 -3.82 -16.65 30.46
N ASN A 591 -3.65 -17.74 29.72
CA ASN A 591 -2.41 -18.51 29.67
C ASN A 591 -1.46 -17.97 28.61
N VAL A 592 -0.91 -16.78 28.86
CA VAL A 592 -0.03 -16.07 27.92
C VAL A 592 1.45 -16.41 28.07
N TYR A 593 1.86 -17.09 29.17
CA TYR A 593 3.27 -17.27 29.51
C TYR A 593 3.79 -18.67 29.21
N ILE A 594 4.93 -18.76 28.52
CA ILE A 594 5.63 -20.03 28.27
C ILE A 594 6.27 -20.52 29.57
N GLN A 595 5.86 -21.71 30.02
CA GLN A 595 6.39 -22.39 31.20
C GLN A 595 7.59 -23.26 30.85
N SER A 596 7.56 -23.91 29.70
CA SER A 596 8.64 -24.73 29.14
C SER A 596 8.43 -24.89 27.63
N ALA A 597 9.50 -25.23 26.91
CA ALA A 597 9.43 -25.55 25.50
C ALA A 597 10.25 -26.80 25.18
N GLU A 598 9.86 -27.49 24.11
CA GLU A 598 10.59 -28.62 23.54
C GLU A 598 10.68 -28.47 22.02
N LEU A 599 11.87 -28.62 21.46
CA LEU A 599 12.08 -28.69 20.01
C LEU A 599 12.46 -30.13 19.65
N ASN A 600 11.64 -30.78 18.83
CA ASN A 600 11.83 -32.16 18.41
C ASN A 600 12.02 -33.13 19.60
N GLY A 601 11.22 -32.93 20.64
CA GLY A 601 11.24 -33.74 21.88
C GLY A 601 12.40 -33.47 22.84
N LYS A 602 13.24 -32.47 22.57
CA LYS A 602 14.35 -32.07 23.43
C LYS A 602 14.04 -30.76 24.15
N PRO A 603 14.45 -30.58 25.42
CA PRO A 603 14.26 -29.32 26.13
C PRO A 603 14.81 -28.13 25.34
N TYR A 604 14.01 -27.06 25.26
CA TYR A 604 14.34 -25.83 24.54
C TYR A 604 14.11 -24.62 25.45
N THR A 605 15.19 -23.87 25.72
CA THR A 605 15.18 -22.76 26.69
C THR A 605 15.41 -21.39 26.05
N LYS A 606 15.87 -21.36 24.79
CA LYS A 606 16.14 -20.13 24.04
C LYS A 606 14.84 -19.37 23.79
N CYS A 607 14.88 -18.05 23.95
CA CYS A 607 13.77 -17.13 23.63
C CYS A 607 13.75 -16.70 22.17
N TRP A 608 14.41 -17.46 21.30
CA TRP A 608 14.48 -17.27 19.85
C TRP A 608 14.58 -18.64 19.18
N ILE A 609 14.30 -18.72 17.88
CA ILE A 609 14.45 -19.92 17.04
C ILE A 609 15.23 -19.55 15.78
N SER A 610 16.17 -20.39 15.34
CA SER A 610 16.92 -20.10 14.11
C SER A 610 16.06 -20.37 12.87
N HIS A 611 16.43 -19.75 11.75
CA HIS A 611 15.82 -20.07 10.46
C HIS A 611 16.03 -21.54 10.10
N ASP A 612 17.21 -22.09 10.36
CA ASP A 612 17.50 -23.51 10.10
C ASP A 612 16.65 -24.43 10.97
N ASP A 613 16.40 -24.11 12.25
CA ASP A 613 15.49 -24.91 13.11
C ASP A 613 14.07 -24.98 12.53
N ILE A 614 13.59 -23.91 11.89
CA ILE A 614 12.30 -23.91 11.19
C ILE A 614 12.42 -24.71 9.89
N MET A 615 13.40 -24.39 9.05
CA MET A 615 13.58 -25.01 7.73
C MET A 615 13.90 -26.50 7.81
N ASP A 616 14.43 -26.98 8.94
CA ASP A 616 14.63 -28.40 9.19
C ASP A 616 13.35 -29.18 9.47
N GLY A 617 12.23 -28.47 9.66
CA GLY A 617 10.94 -29.03 10.00
C GLY A 617 10.89 -29.60 11.42
N GLY A 618 9.84 -30.35 11.70
CA GLY A 618 9.64 -30.97 13.01
C GLY A 618 8.67 -30.19 13.87
N THR A 619 8.85 -30.20 15.19
CA THR A 619 7.84 -29.69 16.13
C THR A 619 8.43 -28.92 17.29
N LEU A 620 7.99 -27.68 17.47
CA LEU A 620 8.18 -26.87 18.67
C LEU A 620 6.91 -26.95 19.54
N VAL A 621 7.02 -27.51 20.75
CA VAL A 621 5.94 -27.55 21.73
C VAL A 621 6.19 -26.49 22.79
N LEU A 622 5.24 -25.59 22.98
CA LEU A 622 5.22 -24.56 24.02
C LEU A 622 4.16 -24.91 25.05
N ARG A 623 4.54 -25.00 26.32
CA ARG A 623 3.59 -25.27 27.42
C ARG A 623 3.22 -23.98 28.10
N MET A 624 1.97 -23.56 27.96
CA MET A 624 1.50 -22.25 28.36
C MET A 624 0.93 -22.25 29.79
N GLY A 625 0.96 -21.10 30.46
CA GLY A 625 0.39 -20.91 31.79
C GLY A 625 0.10 -19.44 32.11
N SER A 626 -0.70 -19.21 33.16
CA SER A 626 -1.20 -17.88 33.54
C SER A 626 -0.26 -17.05 34.39
N ARG A 627 0.89 -17.60 34.82
CA ARG A 627 1.90 -16.90 35.61
C ARG A 627 3.25 -16.91 34.90
N PRO A 628 4.04 -15.82 34.97
CA PRO A 628 5.32 -15.75 34.28
C PRO A 628 6.33 -16.76 34.85
N ASN A 629 6.89 -17.61 34.00
CA ASN A 629 8.13 -18.32 34.33
C ASN A 629 9.33 -17.39 34.05
N ARG A 630 9.82 -16.72 35.08
CA ARG A 630 10.94 -15.77 34.98
C ARG A 630 12.30 -16.42 34.70
N LYS A 631 12.39 -17.75 34.66
CA LYS A 631 13.63 -18.49 34.39
C LYS A 631 13.76 -18.92 32.93
N TRP A 632 12.65 -19.09 32.21
CA TRP A 632 12.69 -19.51 30.81
C TRP A 632 13.13 -18.34 29.92
N GLY A 633 14.07 -18.56 29.01
CA GLY A 633 14.56 -17.51 28.11
C GLY A 633 15.36 -16.40 28.80
N ALA A 634 15.92 -16.66 29.98
CA ALA A 634 16.54 -15.63 30.82
C ALA A 634 18.06 -15.73 30.93
N SER A 635 18.64 -16.90 30.63
CA SER A 635 20.08 -17.13 30.74
C SER A 635 20.82 -16.52 29.54
N ALA A 636 22.10 -16.16 29.69
CA ALA A 636 22.88 -15.57 28.60
C ALA A 636 22.94 -16.47 27.34
N GLU A 637 22.93 -17.79 27.51
CA GLU A 637 22.90 -18.78 26.41
C GLU A 637 21.53 -18.92 25.73
N ASP A 638 20.46 -18.46 26.39
CA ASP A 638 19.10 -18.50 25.87
C ASP A 638 18.76 -17.28 25.01
N ILE A 639 19.59 -16.24 25.08
CA ILE A 639 19.38 -14.94 24.44
C ILE A 639 20.12 -14.90 23.10
N LEU A 640 19.50 -14.30 22.08
CA LEU A 640 20.14 -14.11 20.79
C LEU A 640 21.26 -13.05 20.92
N PRO A 641 22.51 -13.35 20.49
CA PRO A 641 23.59 -12.37 20.57
C PRO A 641 23.31 -11.11 19.74
N SER A 642 23.62 -9.96 20.32
CA SER A 642 23.75 -8.68 19.60
C SER A 642 25.17 -8.49 19.08
N VAL A 643 25.41 -7.43 18.28
CA VAL A 643 26.77 -7.05 17.85
C VAL A 643 27.67 -6.75 19.05
N SER A 644 27.17 -6.01 20.04
CA SER A 644 27.86 -5.77 21.30
C SER A 644 27.59 -6.86 22.34
N ALA A 645 28.59 -7.15 23.16
CA ALA A 645 28.42 -7.94 24.37
C ALA A 645 27.89 -7.07 25.53
N PRO A 646 27.29 -7.65 26.58
CA PRO A 646 26.98 -6.92 27.80
C PRO A 646 28.24 -6.25 28.36
N ALA A 647 28.14 -4.99 28.81
CA ALA A 647 29.23 -4.38 29.55
C ALA A 647 29.49 -5.21 30.81
N GLY A 648 30.77 -5.49 31.11
CA GLY A 648 31.12 -6.16 32.37
C GLY A 648 30.64 -5.31 33.54
N GLU A 649 29.87 -5.90 34.45
CA GLU A 649 29.34 -5.24 35.66
C GLU A 649 30.45 -4.71 36.58
#